data_AF-A0AB34PDA7-F1
#
_entry.id   AF-A0AB34PDA7-F1
#
_cell.length_a   1.000
_cell.length_b   1.000
_cell.length_c   1.000
_cell.angle_alpha   90.00
_cell.angle_beta   90.00
_cell.angle_gamma   90.00
#
_symmetry.space_group_name_H-M   'P 1'
#
loop_
_entity.id
_entity.type
_entity.pdbx_description
1 polymer ?
#
loop_
_entity_poly.entity_id
_entity_poly.type
_entity_poly.pdbx_seq_one_letter_code
_entity_poly.pdbx_strand_id
1 'polypeptide(L)'
;MRIGPSQLSVPLAATLATPTHAIPSAPANVPHQPGGNQPPGARPRRRAATLPPLMPLPDSAMTGMQALVALDGEFSEQRLAEVQSRQVTVQAAQSTLSKYLAQAGTARKTDSVAERFAAGTLQPVYLDSAAFTAMARGLSGRARAAAGPVLVDAKHGRIIFDLKRAFAAGDNFSDPARSALSRALDLPALGLATPEWLQPASSAQPRRKLQQAARYHGHEIPARDGGAAFFKANDHHLVAGKQALLRKHRKELIHENYFQAPSTRALGKDVMVHRGLFDNHAGIPENSLAAIDRAYEQGYRNLELDVEVSADGVPVLMHDFSIGRMTDDPQNRLVSQVPFAQLREMPLVIRNPVDGNFIKTDQTIAAVEQALEHALHKPEAMSVALDCKEDTAEAVAIVLMRRPDLRQGAAIKLYAKYYTGGFDQFLSNLYKHYQINPLHSQDAPRRAALHRLLAKINVVPVFSQGMLDDPQLRDFFPGKDDGPEGLAETAVQWLESWNKMRPVIVEAVATDQQSAAGKAMELTRTRLRQPDSAYARAAFSSGYRYEDFSLPRANHDKDYYVWRNFGEMQKLSGEAFGIQRTTAGAFRNAGESLLTDQPEEELLALLENRMLARGHTGMELDLPPETPIDSARDAQIVQQRASEFRAASKPADPALVAAVREGRVLDHSAALQHDPEARRAVDARAESLGRLNVQYRGAPVTHYLNAQTEKIGQEQ
;
A
#
# COMPACT_ATOMS: atom_id res chain seq x y z
N MET A 1 40.93 -13.54 -46.28
CA MET A 1 40.42 -13.97 -47.61
C MET A 1 39.08 -13.27 -47.84
N ARG A 2 38.99 -12.51 -48.94
CA ARG A 2 37.75 -11.89 -49.48
C ARG A 2 36.71 -13.01 -49.73
N ILE A 3 35.40 -12.78 -49.64
CA ILE A 3 34.56 -12.05 -50.61
C ILE A 3 33.27 -11.57 -49.88
N GLY A 4 32.83 -10.36 -50.23
CA GLY A 4 31.63 -9.71 -49.70
C GLY A 4 30.37 -9.88 -50.57
N PRO A 5 29.46 -8.88 -50.61
CA PRO A 5 28.04 -9.07 -50.33
C PRO A 5 27.12 -8.73 -51.52
N SER A 6 25.80 -8.89 -51.37
CA SER A 6 24.84 -8.30 -52.31
C SER A 6 23.61 -7.76 -51.59
N GLN A 7 23.25 -6.57 -52.03
CA GLN A 7 22.35 -5.56 -51.48
C GLN A 7 20.93 -5.64 -52.09
N LEU A 8 19.97 -5.09 -51.32
CA LEU A 8 18.81 -4.24 -51.70
C LEU A 8 17.77 -4.86 -52.68
N SER A 9 16.45 -4.76 -52.43
CA SER A 9 15.68 -3.52 -52.58
C SER A 9 14.20 -3.73 -52.17
N VAL A 10 13.55 -2.68 -51.65
CA VAL A 10 12.08 -2.52 -51.53
C VAL A 10 11.59 -1.65 -52.69
N PRO A 11 10.33 -1.82 -53.15
CA PRO A 11 9.45 -0.66 -53.20
C PRO A 11 8.00 -0.91 -52.71
N LEU A 12 7.33 0.21 -52.40
CA LEU A 12 5.99 0.37 -51.82
C LEU A 12 4.81 0.18 -52.82
N ALA A 13 3.67 -0.20 -52.22
CA ALA A 13 2.27 0.20 -52.47
C ALA A 13 1.53 -0.19 -53.76
N ALA A 14 0.44 -0.96 -53.60
CA ALA A 14 -0.84 -0.78 -54.31
C ALA A 14 -2.00 -1.43 -53.53
N THR A 15 -3.15 -0.76 -53.56
CA THR A 15 -4.39 -0.97 -52.79
C THR A 15 -5.34 -2.01 -53.38
N LEU A 16 -6.12 -2.64 -52.47
CA LEU A 16 -7.49 -3.18 -52.59
C LEU A 16 -7.87 -4.14 -53.76
N ALA A 17 -8.23 -5.38 -53.38
CA ALA A 17 -9.38 -6.10 -53.94
C ALA A 17 -9.82 -7.26 -53.03
N THR A 18 -11.10 -7.28 -52.65
CA THR A 18 -11.83 -8.43 -52.09
C THR A 18 -12.04 -9.50 -53.17
N PRO A 19 -12.17 -10.77 -52.78
CA PRO A 19 -13.22 -11.58 -53.39
C PRO A 19 -14.00 -12.48 -52.42
N THR A 20 -15.19 -12.81 -52.90
CA THR A 20 -16.36 -13.44 -52.30
C THR A 20 -16.43 -14.97 -52.47
N HIS A 21 -17.31 -15.57 -51.65
CA HIS A 21 -18.00 -16.87 -51.78
C HIS A 21 -17.24 -18.17 -51.38
N ALA A 22 -17.91 -19.29 -51.08
CA ALA A 22 -18.76 -19.68 -49.94
C ALA A 22 -19.05 -21.22 -50.07
N ILE A 23 -19.11 -21.95 -48.93
CA ILE A 23 -19.81 -23.25 -48.66
C ILE A 23 -19.18 -24.56 -49.25
N PRO A 24 -19.39 -25.82 -48.72
CA PRO A 24 -19.92 -26.36 -47.43
C PRO A 24 -19.06 -27.46 -46.75
N SER A 25 -19.31 -27.74 -45.45
CA SER A 25 -19.38 -29.14 -44.96
C SER A 25 -20.20 -29.25 -43.67
N ALA A 26 -21.05 -30.29 -43.62
CA ALA A 26 -22.24 -30.43 -42.77
C ALA A 26 -22.01 -30.94 -41.33
N PRO A 27 -22.96 -30.69 -40.40
CA PRO A 27 -23.05 -31.35 -39.10
C PRO A 27 -24.12 -32.47 -39.09
N ALA A 28 -23.95 -33.47 -38.21
CA ALA A 28 -24.96 -34.50 -37.94
C ALA A 28 -25.58 -34.34 -36.54
N ASN A 29 -26.88 -34.01 -36.56
CA ASN A 29 -27.99 -34.42 -35.69
C ASN A 29 -27.89 -34.43 -34.16
N VAL A 30 -28.72 -33.58 -33.52
CA VAL A 30 -29.64 -33.96 -32.42
C VAL A 30 -31.01 -33.26 -32.63
N PRO A 31 -32.17 -33.89 -32.35
CA PRO A 31 -33.47 -33.51 -32.94
C PRO A 31 -34.33 -32.49 -32.15
N HIS A 32 -35.26 -31.90 -32.91
CA HIS A 32 -36.29 -30.86 -32.66
C HIS A 32 -37.27 -31.03 -31.48
N GLN A 33 -37.81 -29.91 -30.98
CA GLN A 33 -39.24 -29.52 -31.15
C GLN A 33 -39.56 -28.05 -30.71
N PRO A 34 -40.71 -27.46 -31.13
CA PRO A 34 -40.76 -26.09 -31.67
C PRO A 34 -41.42 -25.05 -30.74
N GLY A 35 -41.16 -23.78 -31.06
CA GLY A 35 -41.79 -22.63 -30.41
C GLY A 35 -43.27 -22.46 -30.77
N GLY A 36 -44.02 -21.90 -29.82
CA GLY A 36 -45.37 -21.38 -30.00
C GLY A 36 -45.59 -20.18 -29.08
N ASN A 37 -45.78 -18.99 -29.66
CA ASN A 37 -46.28 -17.82 -28.96
C ASN A 37 -47.73 -18.04 -28.51
N GLN A 38 -48.03 -17.79 -27.23
CA GLN A 38 -49.39 -17.61 -26.71
C GLN A 38 -49.45 -16.40 -25.73
N PRO A 39 -50.63 -15.74 -25.62
CA PRO A 39 -50.79 -14.34 -25.19
C PRO A 39 -50.62 -14.14 -23.66
N PRO A 40 -50.49 -12.89 -23.16
CA PRO A 40 -50.19 -12.62 -21.75
C PRO A 40 -51.35 -13.08 -20.86
N GLY A 41 -51.16 -14.24 -20.23
CA GLY A 41 -52.05 -14.77 -19.20
C GLY A 41 -52.07 -13.88 -17.96
N ALA A 42 -53.24 -13.73 -17.37
CA ALA A 42 -53.56 -12.89 -16.22
C ALA A 42 -52.52 -12.98 -15.09
N ARG A 43 -52.18 -11.81 -14.51
CA ARG A 43 -51.33 -11.68 -13.30
C ARG A 43 -51.74 -12.71 -12.24
N PRO A 44 -50.81 -13.53 -11.71
CA PRO A 44 -51.12 -14.39 -10.58
C PRO A 44 -51.50 -13.51 -9.38
N ARG A 45 -52.66 -13.80 -8.78
CA ARG A 45 -53.05 -13.26 -7.48
C ARG A 45 -51.88 -13.45 -6.50
N ARG A 46 -51.52 -12.39 -5.77
CA ARG A 46 -50.51 -12.38 -4.70
C ARG A 46 -50.73 -13.61 -3.79
N ARG A 47 -49.86 -14.61 -3.91
CA ARG A 47 -49.65 -15.56 -2.82
C ARG A 47 -49.16 -14.75 -1.62
N ALA A 48 -49.73 -14.98 -0.45
CA ALA A 48 -49.16 -14.49 0.80
C ALA A 48 -47.68 -14.91 0.81
N ALA A 49 -46.77 -13.96 0.97
CA ALA A 49 -45.35 -14.25 1.03
C ALA A 49 -45.10 -15.14 2.25
N THR A 50 -44.95 -16.45 2.03
CA THR A 50 -44.37 -17.34 3.03
C THR A 50 -42.96 -16.84 3.29
N LEU A 51 -42.68 -16.45 4.54
CA LEU A 51 -41.34 -16.09 4.98
C LEU A 51 -40.38 -17.25 4.63
N PRO A 52 -39.18 -16.96 4.10
CA PRO A 52 -38.18 -17.99 3.90
C PRO A 52 -37.93 -18.75 5.23
N PRO A 53 -37.76 -20.08 5.20
CA PRO A 53 -37.53 -20.84 6.42
C PRO A 53 -36.26 -20.35 7.10
N LEU A 54 -36.33 -20.11 8.41
CA LEU A 54 -35.16 -19.77 9.20
C LEU A 54 -34.25 -21.00 9.31
N MET A 55 -33.01 -20.87 8.87
CA MET A 55 -32.00 -21.91 9.01
C MET A 55 -31.21 -21.68 10.32
N PRO A 56 -31.00 -22.73 11.14
CA PRO A 56 -30.09 -22.64 12.28
C PRO A 56 -28.64 -22.62 11.77
N LEU A 57 -27.84 -21.70 12.30
CA LEU A 57 -26.40 -21.75 12.12
C LEU A 57 -25.77 -22.67 13.16
N PRO A 58 -24.77 -23.50 12.76
CA PRO A 58 -23.94 -24.23 13.72
C PRO A 58 -23.35 -23.27 14.76
N ASP A 59 -23.09 -23.77 15.96
CA ASP A 59 -22.55 -22.96 17.06
C ASP A 59 -21.34 -22.17 16.58
N SER A 60 -21.32 -20.87 16.86
CA SER A 60 -20.11 -20.07 16.66
C SER A 60 -18.99 -20.70 17.49
N ALA A 61 -17.88 -21.09 16.84
CA ALA A 61 -16.73 -21.71 17.48
C ALA A 61 -16.14 -20.87 18.63
N MET A 62 -16.46 -19.58 18.67
CA MET A 62 -15.99 -18.63 19.67
C MET A 62 -16.98 -18.44 20.84
N THR A 63 -18.28 -18.74 20.69
CA THR A 63 -19.31 -18.22 21.62
C THR A 63 -20.40 -19.23 22.01
N GLY A 64 -20.54 -20.36 21.32
CA GLY A 64 -21.36 -21.50 21.76
C GLY A 64 -22.88 -21.30 21.75
N MET A 65 -23.41 -20.24 21.11
CA MET A 65 -24.86 -19.97 21.03
C MET A 65 -25.37 -19.97 19.58
N GLN A 66 -26.53 -20.61 19.35
CA GLN A 66 -27.18 -20.71 18.03
C GLN A 66 -27.89 -19.41 17.61
N ALA A 67 -27.70 -19.02 16.34
CA ALA A 67 -28.44 -17.94 15.69
C ALA A 67 -29.30 -18.48 14.54
N LEU A 68 -30.37 -17.76 14.18
CA LEU A 68 -31.22 -18.08 13.03
C LEU A 68 -30.97 -17.09 11.90
N VAL A 69 -31.00 -17.58 10.66
CA VAL A 69 -30.82 -16.74 9.47
C VAL A 69 -31.86 -17.06 8.42
N ALA A 70 -32.35 -16.04 7.72
CA ALA A 70 -32.97 -16.23 6.40
C ALA A 70 -32.51 -15.14 5.45
N LEU A 71 -31.74 -15.56 4.44
CA LEU A 71 -31.21 -14.73 3.35
C LEU A 71 -32.03 -14.95 2.09
N ASP A 72 -31.97 -14.02 1.15
CA ASP A 72 -32.70 -14.09 -0.13
C ASP A 72 -31.97 -14.87 -1.25
N GLY A 73 -30.83 -15.53 -0.94
CA GLY A 73 -30.02 -16.33 -1.87
C GLY A 73 -29.26 -17.50 -1.19
N GLU A 74 -28.35 -18.15 -1.93
CA GLU A 74 -27.53 -19.27 -1.43
C GLU A 74 -26.59 -18.84 -0.29
N PHE A 75 -26.44 -19.70 0.72
CA PHE A 75 -25.66 -19.41 1.92
C PHE A 75 -24.17 -19.68 1.67
N SER A 76 -23.37 -18.62 1.47
CA SER A 76 -21.92 -18.70 1.21
C SER A 76 -21.07 -18.61 2.49
N GLU A 77 -19.80 -19.04 2.42
CA GLU A 77 -18.83 -18.91 3.52
C GLU A 77 -18.58 -17.44 3.92
N GLN A 78 -18.59 -16.52 2.97
CA GLN A 78 -18.48 -15.08 3.24
C GLN A 78 -19.68 -14.54 4.03
N ARG A 79 -20.90 -15.00 3.71
CA ARG A 79 -22.11 -14.64 4.47
C ARG A 79 -22.11 -15.25 5.87
N LEU A 80 -21.56 -16.45 6.02
CA LEU A 80 -21.35 -17.05 7.34
C LEU A 80 -20.42 -16.19 8.20
N ALA A 81 -19.28 -15.79 7.66
CA ALA A 81 -18.30 -14.96 8.38
C ALA A 81 -18.89 -13.58 8.76
N GLU A 82 -19.65 -12.96 7.87
CA GLU A 82 -20.35 -11.70 8.16
C GLU A 82 -21.33 -11.83 9.33
N VAL A 83 -22.21 -12.83 9.29
CA VAL A 83 -23.20 -13.07 10.37
C VAL A 83 -22.50 -13.39 11.69
N GLN A 84 -21.45 -14.22 11.66
CA GLN A 84 -20.64 -14.53 12.85
C GLN A 84 -20.01 -13.28 13.45
N SER A 85 -19.47 -12.36 12.65
CA SER A 85 -18.91 -11.11 13.16
C SER A 85 -19.99 -10.22 13.80
N ARG A 86 -21.17 -10.09 13.18
CA ARG A 86 -22.29 -9.33 13.77
C ARG A 86 -22.79 -9.94 15.08
N GLN A 87 -22.70 -11.26 15.21
CA GLN A 87 -23.06 -11.96 16.44
C GLN A 87 -22.13 -11.60 17.60
N VAL A 88 -20.83 -11.45 17.35
CA VAL A 88 -19.86 -10.96 18.35
C VAL A 88 -20.25 -9.57 18.85
N THR A 89 -20.63 -8.65 17.96
CA THR A 89 -21.09 -7.30 18.33
C THR A 89 -22.33 -7.32 19.21
N VAL A 90 -23.34 -8.12 18.83
CA VAL A 90 -24.58 -8.25 19.61
C VAL A 90 -24.25 -8.78 21.01
N GLN A 91 -23.39 -9.80 21.13
CA GLN A 91 -23.00 -10.37 22.42
C GLN A 91 -22.16 -9.42 23.28
N ALA A 92 -21.28 -8.62 22.67
CA ALA A 92 -20.55 -7.58 23.38
C ALA A 92 -21.52 -6.53 23.98
N ALA A 93 -22.57 -6.17 23.24
CA ALA A 93 -23.62 -5.28 23.72
C ALA A 93 -24.48 -5.90 24.82
N GLN A 94 -24.81 -7.20 24.71
CA GLN A 94 -25.51 -7.96 25.76
C GLN A 94 -24.68 -7.99 27.05
N SER A 95 -23.39 -8.29 26.94
CA SER A 95 -22.44 -8.31 28.07
C SER A 95 -22.29 -6.93 28.71
N THR A 96 -22.22 -5.88 27.90
CA THR A 96 -22.14 -4.49 28.38
C THR A 96 -23.41 -4.09 29.11
N LEU A 97 -24.58 -4.42 28.56
CA LEU A 97 -25.86 -4.14 29.21
C LEU A 97 -26.03 -4.95 30.51
N SER A 98 -25.61 -6.21 30.53
CA SER A 98 -25.65 -7.08 31.71
C SER A 98 -24.86 -6.48 32.88
N LYS A 99 -23.64 -6.00 32.62
CA LYS A 99 -22.82 -5.27 33.61
C LYS A 99 -23.51 -4.00 34.10
N TYR A 100 -24.11 -3.23 33.19
CA TYR A 100 -24.82 -2.01 33.52
C TYR A 100 -26.03 -2.27 34.43
N LEU A 101 -26.85 -3.27 34.10
CA LEU A 101 -28.01 -3.67 34.90
C LEU A 101 -27.58 -4.17 36.30
N ALA A 102 -26.51 -4.97 36.38
CA ALA A 102 -25.97 -5.45 37.64
C ALA A 102 -25.48 -4.32 38.57
N GLN A 103 -24.81 -3.31 38.01
CA GLN A 103 -24.32 -2.15 38.76
C GLN A 103 -25.44 -1.24 39.27
N ALA A 104 -26.56 -1.16 38.55
CA ALA A 104 -27.67 -0.30 38.91
C ALA A 104 -28.54 -0.84 40.06
N GLY A 105 -28.26 -2.05 40.59
CA GLY A 105 -28.93 -2.60 41.76
C GLY A 105 -30.45 -2.82 41.58
N THR A 106 -30.93 -2.91 40.33
CA THR A 106 -32.35 -3.06 40.03
C THR A 106 -32.83 -4.44 40.48
N ALA A 107 -33.57 -4.48 41.58
CA ALA A 107 -34.21 -5.68 42.08
C ALA A 107 -35.28 -6.15 41.08
N ARG A 108 -34.94 -7.20 40.32
CA ARG A 108 -35.78 -8.15 39.55
C ARG A 108 -37.26 -7.78 39.53
N LYS A 109 -37.63 -6.78 38.72
CA LYS A 109 -38.98 -6.71 38.18
C LYS A 109 -38.92 -7.24 36.75
N THR A 110 -39.38 -8.49 36.64
CA THR A 110 -40.15 -9.05 35.51
C THR A 110 -39.50 -9.04 34.13
N ASP A 111 -39.24 -10.24 33.58
CA ASP A 111 -39.09 -10.67 32.16
C ASP A 111 -38.98 -9.58 31.07
N SER A 112 -38.20 -8.53 31.32
CA SER A 112 -38.21 -7.34 30.48
C SER A 112 -37.36 -7.61 29.24
N VAL A 113 -37.64 -6.91 28.15
CA VAL A 113 -36.85 -7.05 26.93
C VAL A 113 -35.37 -6.73 27.18
N ALA A 114 -35.07 -5.77 28.06
CA ALA A 114 -33.70 -5.45 28.46
C ALA A 114 -33.00 -6.58 29.20
N GLU A 115 -33.66 -7.19 30.19
CA GLU A 115 -33.10 -8.33 30.93
C GLU A 115 -32.93 -9.54 30.01
N ARG A 116 -33.93 -9.84 29.17
CA ARG A 116 -33.87 -10.96 28.23
C ARG A 116 -32.79 -10.79 27.18
N PHE A 117 -32.58 -9.57 26.69
CA PHE A 117 -31.48 -9.23 25.79
C PHE A 117 -30.14 -9.37 26.50
N ALA A 118 -29.97 -8.76 27.68
CA ALA A 118 -28.72 -8.82 28.46
C ALA A 118 -28.32 -10.25 28.84
N ALA A 119 -29.30 -11.10 29.14
CA ALA A 119 -29.09 -12.52 29.46
C ALA A 119 -28.89 -13.41 28.21
N GLY A 120 -28.96 -12.87 27.00
CA GLY A 120 -28.83 -13.65 25.76
C GLY A 120 -30.02 -14.59 25.48
N THR A 121 -31.14 -14.45 26.19
CA THR A 121 -32.33 -15.31 26.04
C THR A 121 -33.19 -14.94 24.84
N LEU A 122 -32.98 -13.75 24.25
CA LEU A 122 -33.54 -13.41 22.96
C LEU A 122 -32.65 -13.98 21.86
N GLN A 123 -33.14 -14.98 21.13
CA GLN A 123 -32.41 -15.59 20.03
C GLN A 123 -32.18 -14.57 18.91
N PRO A 124 -30.92 -14.29 18.53
CA PRO A 124 -30.63 -13.41 17.41
C PRO A 124 -31.09 -14.02 16.08
N VAL A 125 -31.78 -13.20 15.28
CA VAL A 125 -32.21 -13.54 13.92
C VAL A 125 -31.65 -12.51 12.96
N TYR A 126 -30.94 -12.95 11.93
CA TYR A 126 -30.34 -12.07 10.94
C TYR A 126 -31.04 -12.24 9.59
N LEU A 127 -31.54 -11.14 9.04
CA LEU A 127 -32.29 -11.13 7.79
C LEU A 127 -31.71 -10.10 6.83
N ASP A 128 -31.64 -10.45 5.54
CA ASP A 128 -31.44 -9.44 4.51
C ASP A 128 -32.59 -8.43 4.51
N SER A 129 -32.32 -7.21 4.05
CA SER A 129 -33.30 -6.10 4.11
C SER A 129 -34.63 -6.43 3.43
N ALA A 130 -34.61 -7.25 2.37
CA ALA A 130 -35.82 -7.70 1.68
C ALA A 130 -36.68 -8.63 2.56
N ALA A 131 -36.06 -9.63 3.19
CA ALA A 131 -36.70 -10.57 4.12
C ALA A 131 -37.17 -9.85 5.39
N PHE A 132 -36.35 -8.96 5.95
CA PHE A 132 -36.70 -8.11 7.08
C PHE A 132 -37.92 -7.24 6.77
N THR A 133 -37.95 -6.60 5.60
CA THR A 133 -39.07 -5.73 5.17
C THR A 133 -40.33 -6.55 4.88
N ALA A 134 -40.21 -7.77 4.37
CA ALA A 134 -41.34 -8.68 4.22
C ALA A 134 -41.93 -9.08 5.58
N MET A 135 -41.08 -9.41 6.56
CA MET A 135 -41.49 -9.72 7.93
C MET A 135 -42.16 -8.54 8.63
N ALA A 136 -41.53 -7.35 8.57
CA ALA A 136 -42.06 -6.14 9.19
C ALA A 136 -43.44 -5.74 8.63
N ARG A 137 -43.72 -6.06 7.36
CA ARG A 137 -45.03 -5.82 6.74
C ARG A 137 -46.16 -6.69 7.32
N GLY A 138 -45.83 -7.84 7.91
CA GLY A 138 -46.76 -8.74 8.58
C GLY A 138 -47.09 -8.37 10.03
N LEU A 139 -46.41 -7.37 10.60
CA LEU A 139 -46.67 -6.88 11.96
C LEU A 139 -47.92 -6.01 12.01
N SER A 140 -48.59 -5.99 13.18
CA SER A 140 -49.73 -5.11 13.44
C SER A 140 -49.35 -3.64 13.34
N GLY A 141 -50.30 -2.74 13.05
CA GLY A 141 -50.02 -1.35 12.66
C GLY A 141 -49.06 -0.57 13.58
N ARG A 142 -49.19 -0.71 14.91
CA ARG A 142 -48.29 -0.05 15.88
C ARG A 142 -46.89 -0.66 15.90
N ALA A 143 -46.77 -1.99 15.78
CA ALA A 143 -45.48 -2.68 15.72
C ALA A 143 -44.75 -2.43 14.39
N ARG A 144 -45.51 -2.33 13.29
CA ARG A 144 -44.97 -1.97 11.97
C ARG A 144 -44.48 -0.52 11.91
N ALA A 145 -45.18 0.41 12.57
CA ALA A 145 -44.73 1.80 12.66
C ALA A 145 -43.47 1.96 13.53
N ALA A 146 -43.25 1.06 14.49
CA ALA A 146 -42.06 1.01 15.34
C ALA A 146 -40.89 0.24 14.72
N ALA A 147 -41.07 -0.39 13.55
CA ALA A 147 -40.07 -1.24 12.91
C ALA A 147 -38.87 -0.42 12.40
N GLY A 148 -37.80 -0.38 13.20
CA GLY A 148 -36.49 0.12 12.83
C GLY A 148 -35.63 -0.97 12.17
N PRO A 149 -34.30 -0.79 12.06
CA PRO A 149 -33.41 -1.86 11.59
C PRO A 149 -33.23 -3.00 12.61
N VAL A 150 -33.81 -2.85 13.80
CA VAL A 150 -33.89 -3.87 14.85
C VAL A 150 -35.34 -4.03 15.27
N LEU A 151 -35.77 -5.28 15.42
CA LEU A 151 -37.11 -5.66 15.86
C LEU A 151 -37.02 -6.65 17.00
N VAL A 152 -37.83 -6.49 18.03
CA VAL A 152 -37.96 -7.48 19.11
C VAL A 152 -39.30 -8.19 18.98
N ASP A 153 -39.24 -9.49 18.77
CA ASP A 153 -40.39 -10.38 18.82
C ASP A 153 -40.36 -11.12 20.16
N ALA A 154 -40.81 -10.43 21.21
CA ALA A 154 -40.82 -10.94 22.57
C ALA A 154 -41.70 -12.20 22.72
N LYS A 155 -42.72 -12.37 21.85
CA LYS A 155 -43.64 -13.51 21.87
C LYS A 155 -42.94 -14.82 21.49
N HIS A 156 -42.03 -14.77 20.52
CA HIS A 156 -41.22 -15.92 20.12
C HIS A 156 -39.78 -15.87 20.66
N GLY A 157 -39.48 -14.91 21.55
CA GLY A 157 -38.17 -14.76 22.16
C GLY A 157 -37.05 -14.46 21.16
N ARG A 158 -37.31 -13.62 20.15
CA ARG A 158 -36.35 -13.30 19.09
C ARG A 158 -36.01 -11.82 19.09
N ILE A 159 -34.77 -11.52 18.71
CA ILE A 159 -34.35 -10.18 18.32
C ILE A 159 -33.80 -10.23 16.91
N ILE A 160 -34.38 -9.43 16.03
CA ILE A 160 -34.27 -9.55 14.58
C ILE A 160 -33.53 -8.33 14.06
N PHE A 161 -32.44 -8.55 13.32
CA PHE A 161 -31.58 -7.52 12.78
C PHE A 161 -31.66 -7.52 11.24
N ASP A 162 -31.89 -6.34 10.67
CA ASP A 162 -31.70 -6.08 9.24
C ASP A 162 -30.19 -6.01 8.96
N LEU A 163 -29.61 -7.04 8.35
CA LEU A 163 -28.15 -7.18 8.22
C LEU A 163 -27.47 -5.94 7.65
N LYS A 164 -28.10 -5.29 6.66
CA LYS A 164 -27.53 -4.11 6.01
C LYS A 164 -27.74 -2.81 6.79
N ARG A 165 -28.81 -2.71 7.58
CA ARG A 165 -29.24 -1.45 8.22
C ARG A 165 -28.97 -1.41 9.73
N ALA A 166 -28.86 -2.57 10.36
CA ALA A 166 -28.60 -2.68 11.79
C ALA A 166 -27.13 -2.40 12.13
N PHE A 167 -26.22 -2.64 11.19
CA PHE A 167 -24.79 -2.52 11.40
C PHE A 167 -24.16 -1.46 10.49
N ALA A 168 -23.04 -0.89 10.95
CA ALA A 168 -22.19 0.04 10.23
C ALA A 168 -20.81 -0.60 9.95
N ALA A 169 -19.93 0.13 9.25
CA ALA A 169 -18.56 -0.32 9.01
C ALA A 169 -17.82 -0.60 10.33
N GLY A 170 -16.94 -1.61 10.33
CA GLY A 170 -16.24 -2.07 11.54
C GLY A 170 -17.13 -2.80 12.55
N ASP A 171 -18.24 -3.35 12.07
CA ASP A 171 -19.12 -4.25 12.82
C ASP A 171 -19.86 -3.67 14.02
N ASN A 172 -19.99 -2.34 14.08
CA ASN A 172 -20.75 -1.63 15.12
C ASN A 172 -22.25 -1.47 14.80
N PHE A 173 -23.09 -1.20 15.79
CA PHE A 173 -24.49 -0.82 15.56
C PHE A 173 -24.58 0.56 14.89
N SER A 174 -25.41 0.67 13.85
CA SER A 174 -25.74 1.95 13.22
C SER A 174 -26.54 2.86 14.19
N ASP A 175 -26.55 4.17 13.99
CA ASP A 175 -27.34 5.09 14.84
C ASP A 175 -28.85 4.76 14.83
N PRO A 176 -29.46 4.40 13.67
CA PRO A 176 -30.83 3.91 13.65
C PRO A 176 -31.02 2.62 14.45
N ALA A 177 -30.02 1.74 14.51
CA ALA A 177 -30.05 0.52 15.30
C ALA A 177 -29.90 0.79 16.80
N ARG A 178 -28.99 1.67 17.21
CA ARG A 178 -28.86 2.13 18.60
C ARG A 178 -30.14 2.79 19.09
N SER A 179 -30.75 3.63 18.26
CA SER A 179 -32.05 4.24 18.54
C SER A 179 -33.17 3.20 18.66
N ALA A 180 -33.21 2.20 17.78
CA ALA A 180 -34.21 1.14 17.81
C ALA A 180 -34.03 0.22 19.01
N LEU A 181 -32.79 -0.16 19.33
CA LEU A 181 -32.43 -0.94 20.51
C LEU A 181 -32.76 -0.17 21.79
N SER A 182 -32.36 1.10 21.91
CA SER A 182 -32.69 1.94 23.08
C SER A 182 -34.20 1.97 23.35
N ARG A 183 -35.02 2.16 22.30
CA ARG A 183 -36.48 2.09 22.43
C ARG A 183 -37.01 0.72 22.76
N ALA A 184 -36.42 -0.35 22.22
CA ALA A 184 -36.87 -1.72 22.45
C ALA A 184 -36.52 -2.23 23.85
N LEU A 185 -35.36 -1.81 24.38
CA LEU A 185 -34.91 -2.14 25.73
C LEU A 185 -35.66 -1.33 26.79
N ASP A 186 -36.13 -0.13 26.45
CA ASP A 186 -36.96 0.74 27.30
C ASP A 186 -36.40 0.91 28.74
N LEU A 187 -35.09 1.17 28.82
CA LEU A 187 -34.38 1.35 30.10
C LEU A 187 -34.99 2.43 31.00
N PRO A 188 -35.51 3.56 30.48
CA PRO A 188 -36.21 4.54 31.31
C PRO A 188 -37.45 3.97 32.04
N ALA A 189 -38.20 3.05 31.43
CA ALA A 189 -39.33 2.38 32.09
C ALA A 189 -38.88 1.48 33.26
N LEU A 190 -37.61 1.05 33.27
CA LEU A 190 -36.97 0.35 34.38
C LEU A 190 -36.33 1.30 35.41
N GLY A 191 -36.53 2.62 35.27
CA GLY A 191 -35.92 3.63 36.13
C GLY A 191 -34.43 3.88 35.86
N LEU A 192 -33.92 3.44 34.71
CA LEU A 192 -32.51 3.55 34.35
C LEU A 192 -32.27 4.60 33.26
N ALA A 193 -31.13 5.28 33.34
CA ALA A 193 -30.67 6.13 32.26
C ALA A 193 -30.28 5.26 31.04
N THR A 194 -30.42 5.80 29.83
CA THR A 194 -29.89 5.13 28.64
C THR A 194 -28.37 5.28 28.62
N PRO A 195 -27.57 4.20 28.60
CA PRO A 195 -26.11 4.27 28.53
C PRO A 195 -25.62 5.00 27.29
N GLU A 196 -24.46 5.64 27.36
CA GLU A 196 -23.88 6.43 26.25
C GLU A 196 -23.76 5.62 24.95
N TRP A 197 -23.39 4.34 25.02
CA TRP A 197 -23.30 3.46 23.85
C TRP A 197 -24.65 3.14 23.19
N LEU A 198 -25.77 3.33 23.91
CA LEU A 198 -27.15 3.19 23.42
C LEU A 198 -27.81 4.53 23.09
N GLN A 199 -27.22 5.66 23.46
CA GLN A 199 -27.78 6.96 23.14
C GLN A 199 -27.56 7.31 21.66
N PRO A 200 -28.58 7.77 20.93
CA PRO A 200 -28.37 8.41 19.64
C PRO A 200 -27.59 9.71 19.85
N ALA A 201 -26.65 10.02 18.95
CA ALA A 201 -25.91 11.29 18.99
C ALA A 201 -26.90 12.47 19.06
N SER A 202 -26.80 13.30 20.11
CA SER A 202 -27.83 14.31 20.43
C SER A 202 -28.09 15.30 19.29
N SER A 203 -29.37 15.55 18.99
CA SER A 203 -29.85 16.40 17.89
C SER A 203 -29.89 17.90 18.25
N ALA A 204 -28.94 18.38 19.05
CA ALA A 204 -28.77 19.80 19.37
C ALA A 204 -27.43 20.30 18.83
N GLN A 205 -27.23 20.15 17.52
CA GLN A 205 -26.30 20.99 16.78
C GLN A 205 -27.12 21.81 15.78
N PRO A 206 -26.84 23.13 15.62
CA PRO A 206 -27.54 23.96 14.64
C PRO A 206 -27.44 23.26 13.30
N ARG A 207 -28.57 22.97 12.63
CA ARG A 207 -28.69 22.16 11.39
C ARG A 207 -27.34 22.12 10.67
N ARG A 208 -26.49 21.15 11.02
CA ARG A 208 -25.30 20.89 10.23
C ARG A 208 -25.92 20.43 8.94
N LYS A 209 -25.79 21.24 7.87
CA LYS A 209 -25.73 20.68 6.52
C LYS A 209 -24.94 19.38 6.71
N LEU A 210 -25.51 18.23 6.35
CA LEU A 210 -24.70 17.03 6.15
C LEU A 210 -23.50 17.53 5.34
N GLN A 211 -22.35 17.74 6.00
CA GLN A 211 -21.14 18.00 5.28
C GLN A 211 -21.01 16.71 4.50
N GLN A 212 -21.23 16.80 3.19
CA GLN A 212 -20.90 15.70 2.31
C GLN A 212 -19.49 15.28 2.74
N ALA A 213 -19.31 13.99 3.06
CA ALA A 213 -17.98 13.48 3.39
C ALA A 213 -17.02 14.04 2.35
N ALA A 214 -15.92 14.65 2.79
CA ALA A 214 -14.97 15.28 1.87
C ALA A 214 -14.64 14.26 0.78
N ARG A 215 -14.79 14.66 -0.49
CA ARG A 215 -14.52 13.80 -1.64
C ARG A 215 -13.29 14.29 -2.35
N TYR A 216 -12.55 13.35 -2.90
CA TYR A 216 -11.59 13.66 -3.93
C TYR A 216 -12.40 14.08 -5.16
N HIS A 217 -12.23 15.33 -5.60
CA HIS A 217 -13.09 15.93 -6.63
C HIS A 217 -12.38 15.91 -8.00
N GLY A 218 -13.09 15.37 -9.00
CA GLY A 218 -12.67 15.28 -10.39
C GLY A 218 -13.74 14.62 -11.25
N HIS A 219 -13.71 14.88 -12.56
CA HIS A 219 -14.47 14.12 -13.53
C HIS A 219 -13.55 13.69 -14.68
N GLU A 220 -13.87 12.54 -15.26
CA GLU A 220 -13.15 12.03 -16.43
C GLU A 220 -13.36 13.00 -17.61
N ILE A 221 -12.25 13.39 -18.24
CA ILE A 221 -12.23 14.13 -19.51
C ILE A 221 -11.58 13.27 -20.59
N PRO A 222 -11.97 13.43 -21.87
CA PRO A 222 -11.37 12.66 -22.95
C PRO A 222 -9.86 12.93 -23.09
N ALA A 223 -9.08 11.87 -23.29
CA ALA A 223 -7.69 11.99 -23.73
C ALA A 223 -7.62 12.70 -25.09
N ARG A 224 -6.56 13.49 -25.31
CA ARG A 224 -6.25 14.09 -26.61
C ARG A 224 -4.91 13.56 -27.07
N ASP A 225 -4.83 13.12 -28.32
CA ASP A 225 -3.65 12.49 -28.90
C ASP A 225 -3.08 11.34 -28.04
N GLY A 226 -3.98 10.61 -27.36
CA GLY A 226 -3.64 9.47 -26.51
C GLY A 226 -3.21 9.82 -25.07
N GLY A 227 -3.16 11.09 -24.69
CA GLY A 227 -2.70 11.46 -23.35
C GLY A 227 -3.27 12.77 -22.80
N ALA A 228 -2.58 13.30 -21.78
CA ALA A 228 -3.02 14.46 -21.01
C ALA A 228 -2.53 15.78 -21.57
N ALA A 229 -3.25 16.29 -22.57
CA ALA A 229 -2.97 17.57 -23.22
C ALA A 229 -3.13 18.82 -22.34
N PHE A 230 -3.38 18.68 -21.03
CA PHE A 230 -3.22 19.77 -20.06
C PHE A 230 -1.79 19.85 -19.51
N PHE A 231 -0.93 18.91 -19.87
CA PHE A 231 0.53 19.05 -19.83
C PHE A 231 1.03 19.36 -21.24
N LYS A 232 2.15 20.07 -21.35
CA LYS A 232 2.89 20.23 -22.60
C LYS A 232 3.73 18.98 -22.87
N ALA A 233 4.04 18.75 -24.13
CA ALA A 233 5.09 17.81 -24.50
C ALA A 233 6.43 18.25 -23.89
N ASN A 234 7.22 17.30 -23.39
CA ASN A 234 8.53 17.57 -22.82
C ASN A 234 9.46 18.27 -23.84
N ASP A 235 10.11 19.34 -23.40
CA ASP A 235 11.03 20.11 -24.23
C ASP A 235 12.43 19.49 -24.28
N HIS A 236 12.68 18.65 -25.28
CA HIS A 236 13.96 17.93 -25.44
C HIS A 236 14.99 18.68 -26.33
N HIS A 237 14.89 20.00 -26.51
CA HIS A 237 15.80 20.72 -27.43
C HIS A 237 17.29 20.60 -27.04
N LEU A 238 17.62 20.52 -25.75
CA LEU A 238 19.02 20.39 -25.29
C LEU A 238 19.72 19.12 -25.80
N VAL A 239 18.95 18.05 -26.01
CA VAL A 239 19.45 16.73 -26.41
C VAL A 239 19.25 16.47 -27.90
N ALA A 240 18.65 17.42 -28.63
CA ALA A 240 18.46 17.34 -30.07
C ALA A 240 19.81 17.14 -30.79
N GLY A 241 19.89 16.11 -31.63
CA GLY A 241 21.10 15.73 -32.36
C GLY A 241 22.19 15.06 -31.52
N LYS A 242 21.99 14.88 -30.21
CA LYS A 242 22.99 14.27 -29.29
C LYS A 242 22.69 12.82 -28.94
N GLN A 243 21.70 12.18 -29.57
CA GLN A 243 21.23 10.84 -29.19
C GLN A 243 22.32 9.75 -29.33
N ALA A 244 23.21 9.84 -30.32
CA ALA A 244 24.31 8.89 -30.46
C ALA A 244 25.36 9.07 -29.34
N LEU A 245 25.65 10.32 -28.96
CA LEU A 245 26.57 10.66 -27.88
C LEU A 245 26.04 10.13 -26.55
N LEU A 246 24.77 10.40 -26.24
CA LEU A 246 24.16 10.02 -24.97
C LEU A 246 23.99 8.50 -24.85
N ARG A 247 23.54 7.82 -25.91
CA ARG A 247 23.49 6.35 -25.93
C ARG A 247 24.84 5.68 -25.68
N LYS A 248 25.94 6.29 -26.13
CA LYS A 248 27.30 5.80 -25.85
C LYS A 248 27.65 6.00 -24.37
N HIS A 249 27.52 7.22 -23.86
CA HIS A 249 27.99 7.58 -22.50
C HIS A 249 27.09 7.05 -21.37
N ARG A 250 25.81 6.78 -21.65
CA ARG A 250 24.89 6.11 -20.73
C ARG A 250 25.50 4.80 -20.19
N LYS A 251 26.16 4.06 -21.07
CA LYS A 251 26.88 2.81 -20.77
C LYS A 251 28.19 3.01 -20.00
N GLU A 252 28.64 4.24 -19.80
CA GLU A 252 29.93 4.58 -19.18
C GLU A 252 29.77 5.22 -17.79
N LEU A 253 28.60 5.82 -17.49
CA LEU A 253 28.34 6.62 -16.27
C LEU A 253 28.32 5.81 -14.94
N ILE A 254 28.42 4.48 -14.99
CA ILE A 254 28.12 3.60 -13.84
C ILE A 254 29.31 2.78 -13.35
N HIS A 255 29.40 2.67 -12.01
CA HIS A 255 30.45 2.00 -11.25
C HIS A 255 30.88 0.63 -11.81
N GLU A 256 32.18 0.44 -12.01
CA GLU A 256 32.72 -0.82 -12.54
C GLU A 256 32.54 -2.02 -11.60
N ASN A 257 32.48 -1.80 -10.28
CA ASN A 257 32.30 -2.90 -9.31
C ASN A 257 30.85 -3.38 -9.20
N TYR A 258 29.91 -2.67 -9.80
CA TYR A 258 28.51 -3.06 -9.92
C TYR A 258 28.35 -4.41 -10.66
N PHE A 259 29.39 -4.94 -11.32
CA PHE A 259 29.31 -6.15 -12.16
C PHE A 259 29.94 -7.40 -11.56
N GLN A 260 30.43 -7.37 -10.33
CA GLN A 260 31.09 -8.54 -9.74
C GLN A 260 30.11 -9.66 -9.34
N ALA A 261 28.79 -9.39 -9.31
CA ALA A 261 27.75 -10.39 -9.07
C ALA A 261 26.89 -10.63 -10.33
N PRO A 262 26.55 -11.90 -10.68
CA PRO A 262 25.62 -12.20 -11.78
C PRO A 262 24.27 -11.48 -11.66
N SER A 263 23.82 -11.21 -10.43
CA SER A 263 22.57 -10.49 -10.13
C SER A 263 22.61 -9.03 -10.57
N THR A 264 23.75 -8.37 -10.45
CA THR A 264 23.89 -6.95 -10.78
C THR A 264 24.34 -6.73 -12.23
N ARG A 265 24.66 -7.82 -12.95
CA ARG A 265 24.93 -7.81 -14.40
C ARG A 265 23.72 -7.40 -15.22
N ALA A 266 22.50 -7.69 -14.74
CA ALA A 266 21.23 -7.25 -15.34
C ALA A 266 20.89 -5.79 -14.99
N LEU A 267 21.37 -5.27 -13.86
CA LEU A 267 21.19 -3.85 -13.52
C LEU A 267 21.98 -2.96 -14.51
N GLY A 268 23.07 -3.44 -15.09
CA GLY A 268 23.69 -2.74 -16.23
C GLY A 268 24.35 -1.40 -15.86
N LYS A 269 25.10 -0.84 -16.82
CA LYS A 269 25.70 0.49 -16.69
C LYS A 269 24.66 1.46 -17.22
N ASP A 270 23.75 1.93 -16.38
CA ASP A 270 22.64 2.72 -16.88
C ASP A 270 21.95 3.64 -15.86
N VAL A 271 21.51 4.80 -16.33
CA VAL A 271 20.66 5.73 -15.60
C VAL A 271 19.41 5.02 -15.10
N MET A 272 19.10 5.21 -13.82
CA MET A 272 17.87 4.73 -13.19
C MET A 272 16.76 5.74 -13.44
N VAL A 273 15.71 5.30 -14.14
CA VAL A 273 14.58 6.17 -14.46
C VAL A 273 13.52 6.11 -13.36
N HIS A 274 13.11 7.28 -12.90
CA HIS A 274 12.26 7.50 -11.72
C HIS A 274 10.78 7.19 -12.00
N ARG A 275 10.17 6.34 -11.18
CA ARG A 275 8.80 5.79 -11.34
C ARG A 275 8.56 5.13 -12.69
N GLY A 276 9.59 4.47 -13.20
CA GLY A 276 9.71 4.08 -14.60
C GLY A 276 10.13 5.25 -15.48
N LEU A 277 9.69 5.27 -16.74
CA LEU A 277 9.83 6.45 -17.60
C LEU A 277 8.42 6.96 -17.94
N PHE A 278 7.79 7.63 -16.98
CA PHE A 278 6.43 8.13 -17.16
C PHE A 278 6.39 9.39 -18.03
N ASP A 279 5.24 9.65 -18.65
CA ASP A 279 5.01 10.78 -19.54
C ASP A 279 3.51 11.09 -19.56
N ASN A 280 3.08 12.05 -18.72
CA ASN A 280 1.65 12.35 -18.62
C ASN A 280 1.08 12.91 -19.94
N HIS A 281 1.85 13.70 -20.69
CA HIS A 281 1.40 14.22 -21.98
C HIS A 281 1.12 13.08 -22.96
N ALA A 282 1.97 12.04 -22.97
CA ALA A 282 1.75 10.84 -23.78
C ALA A 282 0.78 9.81 -23.18
N GLY A 283 0.15 10.10 -22.04
CA GLY A 283 -0.81 9.19 -21.41
C GLY A 283 -0.17 8.01 -20.68
N ILE A 284 1.13 8.07 -20.38
CA ILE A 284 1.88 7.01 -19.71
C ILE A 284 1.97 7.35 -18.21
N PRO A 285 1.16 6.72 -17.35
CA PRO A 285 1.13 7.04 -15.93
C PRO A 285 2.40 6.54 -15.23
N GLU A 286 2.80 7.24 -14.16
CA GLU A 286 3.86 6.80 -13.26
C GLU A 286 3.58 5.43 -12.64
N ASN A 287 4.65 4.69 -12.30
CA ASN A 287 4.54 3.40 -11.61
C ASN A 287 3.64 2.38 -12.34
N SER A 288 3.71 2.35 -13.67
CA SER A 288 2.89 1.48 -14.54
C SER A 288 3.72 0.56 -15.42
N LEU A 289 3.11 -0.50 -15.94
CA LEU A 289 3.78 -1.40 -16.89
C LEU A 289 4.13 -0.67 -18.20
N ALA A 290 3.29 0.28 -18.65
CA ALA A 290 3.61 1.15 -19.78
C ALA A 290 4.85 2.02 -19.54
N ALA A 291 5.07 2.52 -18.32
CA ALA A 291 6.29 3.26 -17.99
C ALA A 291 7.54 2.37 -18.00
N ILE A 292 7.40 1.08 -17.64
CA ILE A 292 8.46 0.06 -17.79
C ILE A 292 8.74 -0.20 -19.28
N ASP A 293 7.70 -0.36 -20.10
CA ASP A 293 7.81 -0.59 -21.55
C ASP A 293 8.54 0.57 -22.24
N ARG A 294 8.10 1.81 -21.96
CA ARG A 294 8.75 3.00 -22.51
C ARG A 294 10.21 3.10 -22.09
N ALA A 295 10.53 2.81 -20.83
CA ALA A 295 11.92 2.81 -20.37
C ALA A 295 12.78 1.81 -21.16
N TYR A 296 12.26 0.59 -21.36
CA TYR A 296 12.93 -0.44 -22.16
C TYR A 296 13.18 0.01 -23.60
N GLU A 297 12.15 0.55 -24.27
CA GLU A 297 12.18 1.04 -25.64
C GLU A 297 13.17 2.20 -25.84
N GLN A 298 13.27 3.08 -24.84
CA GLN A 298 14.25 4.18 -24.82
C GLN A 298 15.67 3.72 -24.46
N GLY A 299 15.86 2.42 -24.22
CA GLY A 299 17.16 1.80 -23.98
C GLY A 299 17.65 1.90 -22.54
N TYR A 300 16.76 2.18 -21.58
CA TYR A 300 17.09 2.12 -20.14
C TYR A 300 16.93 0.70 -19.62
N ARG A 301 17.72 0.32 -18.62
CA ARG A 301 17.64 -0.99 -17.95
C ARG A 301 17.48 -0.91 -16.43
N ASN A 302 17.70 0.26 -15.83
CA ASN A 302 17.46 0.50 -14.40
C ASN A 302 16.20 1.35 -14.20
N LEU A 303 15.36 0.90 -13.28
CA LEU A 303 14.12 1.53 -12.90
C LEU A 303 14.13 1.79 -11.40
N GLU A 304 13.49 2.88 -11.00
CA GLU A 304 12.95 3.02 -9.66
C GLU A 304 11.43 2.96 -9.76
N LEU A 305 10.79 2.26 -8.82
CA LEU A 305 9.34 2.14 -8.72
C LEU A 305 8.91 2.22 -7.26
N ASP A 306 7.89 3.03 -6.96
CA ASP A 306 7.35 3.21 -5.62
C ASP A 306 6.49 2.03 -5.19
N VAL A 307 6.58 1.67 -3.91
CA VAL A 307 5.84 0.55 -3.33
C VAL A 307 4.99 0.98 -2.15
N GLU A 308 3.73 0.55 -2.19
CA GLU A 308 2.81 0.51 -1.05
C GLU A 308 2.26 -0.90 -0.85
N VAL A 309 1.56 -1.13 0.26
CA VAL A 309 0.99 -2.43 0.60
C VAL A 309 -0.52 -2.35 0.77
N SER A 310 -1.22 -3.23 0.05
CA SER A 310 -2.68 -3.42 0.12
C SER A 310 -3.14 -3.96 1.49
N ALA A 311 -4.45 -3.92 1.75
CA ALA A 311 -5.03 -4.38 3.01
C ALA A 311 -4.74 -5.85 3.35
N ASP A 312 -4.60 -6.69 2.32
CA ASP A 312 -4.28 -8.12 2.39
C ASP A 312 -2.77 -8.42 2.27
N GLY A 313 -1.92 -7.39 2.37
CA GLY A 313 -0.47 -7.56 2.47
C GLY A 313 0.26 -7.77 1.15
N VAL A 314 -0.40 -7.55 0.00
CA VAL A 314 0.23 -7.61 -1.32
C VAL A 314 0.92 -6.26 -1.62
N PRO A 315 2.23 -6.25 -1.90
CA PRO A 315 2.93 -5.04 -2.32
C PRO A 315 2.53 -4.66 -3.76
N VAL A 316 2.22 -3.38 -3.96
CA VAL A 316 1.71 -2.81 -5.22
C VAL A 316 2.52 -1.58 -5.64
N LEU A 317 2.51 -1.28 -6.94
CA LEU A 317 3.13 -0.08 -7.48
C LEU A 317 2.25 1.15 -7.20
N MET A 318 2.72 2.03 -6.32
CA MET A 318 1.98 3.23 -5.91
C MET A 318 2.92 4.19 -5.19
N HIS A 319 2.86 5.47 -5.54
CA HIS A 319 3.63 6.51 -4.84
C HIS A 319 2.93 7.01 -3.57
N ASP A 320 1.64 7.31 -3.65
CA ASP A 320 0.91 7.95 -2.56
C ASP A 320 0.46 6.91 -1.52
N PHE A 321 0.41 7.30 -0.24
CA PHE A 321 -0.22 6.51 0.82
C PHE A 321 -1.73 6.34 0.61
N SER A 322 -2.33 7.17 -0.24
CA SER A 322 -3.75 7.14 -0.59
C SER A 322 -3.97 7.13 -2.10
N ILE A 323 -5.01 6.43 -2.55
CA ILE A 323 -5.17 6.09 -3.97
C ILE A 323 -5.87 7.15 -4.82
N GLY A 324 -6.37 8.25 -4.23
CA GLY A 324 -7.21 9.23 -4.91
C GLY A 324 -6.55 9.90 -6.11
N ARG A 325 -5.30 10.37 -5.98
CA ARG A 325 -4.60 11.07 -7.08
C ARG A 325 -4.41 10.18 -8.31
N MET A 326 -4.04 8.92 -8.08
CA MET A 326 -3.66 7.98 -9.15
C MET A 326 -4.82 7.12 -9.65
N THR A 327 -6.00 7.14 -9.00
CA THR A 327 -7.15 6.30 -9.40
C THR A 327 -8.50 7.00 -9.44
N ASP A 328 -8.55 8.28 -9.06
CA ASP A 328 -9.79 9.03 -8.81
C ASP A 328 -10.73 8.38 -7.77
N ASP A 329 -10.18 7.65 -6.78
CA ASP A 329 -11.03 7.15 -5.69
C ASP A 329 -11.66 8.34 -4.95
N PRO A 330 -13.01 8.47 -4.95
CA PRO A 330 -13.67 9.65 -4.41
C PRO A 330 -13.52 9.76 -2.90
N GLN A 331 -13.08 8.70 -2.23
CA GLN A 331 -12.79 8.70 -0.80
C GLN A 331 -11.30 8.90 -0.51
N ASN A 332 -10.43 8.94 -1.52
CA ASN A 332 -8.97 8.94 -1.38
C ASN A 332 -8.51 7.92 -0.31
N ARG A 333 -9.04 6.69 -0.34
CA ARG A 333 -8.74 5.67 0.68
C ARG A 333 -7.24 5.41 0.79
N LEU A 334 -6.77 5.04 1.98
CA LEU A 334 -5.38 4.60 2.12
C LEU A 334 -5.17 3.29 1.35
N VAL A 335 -4.00 3.08 0.75
CA VAL A 335 -3.68 1.82 0.05
C VAL A 335 -3.88 0.63 0.97
N SER A 336 -3.44 0.76 2.22
CA SER A 336 -3.57 -0.24 3.29
C SER A 336 -5.01 -0.54 3.74
N GLN A 337 -6.01 0.19 3.23
CA GLN A 337 -7.44 -0.05 3.50
C GLN A 337 -8.14 -0.78 2.34
N VAL A 338 -7.45 -1.04 1.23
CA VAL A 338 -8.05 -1.60 0.02
C VAL A 338 -7.39 -2.94 -0.32
N PRO A 339 -8.16 -4.04 -0.46
CA PRO A 339 -7.62 -5.33 -0.88
C PRO A 339 -7.07 -5.28 -2.31
N PHE A 340 -6.03 -6.07 -2.59
CA PHE A 340 -5.40 -6.12 -3.91
C PHE A 340 -6.35 -6.53 -5.03
N ALA A 341 -7.33 -7.40 -4.73
CA ALA A 341 -8.39 -7.76 -5.68
C ALA A 341 -9.18 -6.55 -6.19
N GLN A 342 -9.35 -5.52 -5.36
CA GLN A 342 -9.95 -4.26 -5.81
C GLN A 342 -8.92 -3.38 -6.52
N LEU A 343 -7.72 -3.22 -5.95
CA LEU A 343 -6.68 -2.33 -6.51
C LEU A 343 -6.31 -2.71 -7.95
N ARG A 344 -6.16 -4.01 -8.25
CA ARG A 344 -5.76 -4.48 -9.59
C ARG A 344 -6.76 -4.13 -10.70
N GLU A 345 -8.01 -3.87 -10.33
CA GLU A 345 -9.10 -3.49 -11.25
C GLU A 345 -9.26 -1.97 -11.35
N MET A 346 -8.56 -1.20 -10.50
CA MET A 346 -8.64 0.26 -10.53
C MET A 346 -7.75 0.80 -11.65
N PRO A 347 -8.33 1.56 -12.60
CA PRO A 347 -7.54 2.20 -13.65
C PRO A 347 -6.64 3.28 -13.06
N LEU A 348 -5.44 3.41 -13.59
CA LEU A 348 -4.60 4.57 -13.33
C LEU A 348 -5.16 5.77 -14.06
N VAL A 349 -5.11 6.93 -13.41
CA VAL A 349 -5.54 8.22 -13.98
C VAL A 349 -4.40 9.22 -13.93
N ILE A 350 -4.40 10.12 -14.92
CA ILE A 350 -3.54 11.30 -14.93
C ILE A 350 -4.42 12.48 -14.54
N ARG A 351 -4.16 13.05 -13.37
CA ARG A 351 -4.96 14.14 -12.82
C ARG A 351 -4.48 15.50 -13.30
N ASN A 352 -5.43 16.34 -13.70
CA ASN A 352 -5.24 17.77 -13.93
C ASN A 352 -5.13 18.48 -12.58
N PRO A 353 -3.95 19.05 -12.24
CA PRO A 353 -3.79 19.76 -10.97
C PRO A 353 -4.72 20.97 -10.84
N VAL A 354 -5.15 21.57 -11.96
CA VAL A 354 -5.86 22.86 -11.93
C VAL A 354 -7.31 22.74 -11.51
N ASP A 355 -8.02 21.69 -11.92
CA ASP A 355 -9.45 21.52 -11.66
C ASP A 355 -9.80 20.14 -11.06
N GLY A 356 -8.85 19.22 -11.00
CA GLY A 356 -9.01 17.89 -10.44
C GLY A 356 -9.62 16.90 -11.43
N ASN A 357 -10.03 17.35 -12.62
CA ASN A 357 -10.41 16.48 -13.72
C ASN A 357 -9.25 15.57 -14.10
N PHE A 358 -9.54 14.45 -14.76
CA PHE A 358 -8.51 13.47 -15.03
C PHE A 358 -8.75 12.76 -16.34
N ILE A 359 -7.69 12.17 -16.87
CA ILE A 359 -7.78 11.23 -17.98
C ILE A 359 -7.57 9.84 -17.42
N LYS A 360 -8.47 8.95 -17.78
CA LYS A 360 -8.37 7.53 -17.48
C LYS A 360 -7.44 6.85 -18.49
N THR A 361 -6.50 6.07 -17.99
CA THR A 361 -5.58 5.28 -18.82
C THR A 361 -6.08 3.83 -18.96
N ASP A 362 -5.45 3.05 -19.83
CA ASP A 362 -5.68 1.61 -19.95
C ASP A 362 -4.85 0.77 -18.97
N GLN A 363 -4.00 1.42 -18.17
CA GLN A 363 -3.20 0.78 -17.13
C GLN A 363 -3.99 0.64 -15.83
N THR A 364 -3.64 -0.35 -15.01
CA THR A 364 -4.16 -0.53 -13.65
C THR A 364 -3.02 -0.63 -12.63
N ILE A 365 -3.36 -0.60 -11.33
CA ILE A 365 -2.36 -0.81 -10.27
C ILE A 365 -1.79 -2.23 -10.36
N ALA A 366 -0.49 -2.33 -10.63
CA ALA A 366 0.21 -3.61 -10.70
C ALA A 366 0.71 -4.07 -9.32
N ALA A 367 0.75 -5.38 -9.09
CA ALA A 367 1.53 -5.94 -7.99
C ALA A 367 3.03 -5.78 -8.28
N VAL A 368 3.85 -5.66 -7.23
CA VAL A 368 5.33 -5.64 -7.37
C VAL A 368 5.82 -6.91 -8.07
N GLU A 369 5.26 -8.07 -7.75
CA GLU A 369 5.62 -9.34 -8.39
C GLU A 369 5.38 -9.31 -9.90
N GLN A 370 4.21 -8.82 -10.33
CA GLN A 370 3.85 -8.63 -11.73
C GLN A 370 4.81 -7.64 -12.44
N ALA A 371 5.16 -6.53 -11.79
CA ALA A 371 6.07 -5.54 -12.35
C ALA A 371 7.49 -6.09 -12.51
N LEU A 372 8.01 -6.82 -11.51
CA LEU A 372 9.31 -7.47 -11.58
C LEU A 372 9.35 -8.53 -12.68
N GLU A 373 8.31 -9.34 -12.81
CA GLU A 373 8.19 -10.29 -13.93
C GLU A 373 8.17 -9.58 -15.27
N HIS A 374 7.41 -8.50 -15.43
CA HIS A 374 7.36 -7.73 -16.67
C HIS A 374 8.72 -7.14 -17.05
N ALA A 375 9.45 -6.63 -16.06
CA ALA A 375 10.79 -6.05 -16.24
C ALA A 375 11.87 -7.12 -16.53
N LEU A 376 11.82 -8.26 -15.86
CA LEU A 376 12.82 -9.33 -15.99
C LEU A 376 12.63 -10.20 -17.25
N HIS A 377 11.40 -10.32 -17.75
CA HIS A 377 11.10 -11.07 -18.99
C HIS A 377 11.32 -10.25 -20.28
N LYS A 378 11.79 -9.00 -20.18
CA LYS A 378 12.23 -8.26 -21.37
C LYS A 378 13.38 -9.00 -22.06
N PRO A 379 13.54 -8.86 -23.40
CA PRO A 379 14.61 -9.53 -24.13
C PRO A 379 16.00 -9.30 -23.52
N GLU A 380 16.24 -8.08 -23.03
CA GLU A 380 17.31 -7.78 -22.08
C GLU A 380 16.67 -7.47 -20.72
N ALA A 381 16.89 -8.34 -19.73
CA ALA A 381 16.32 -8.19 -18.40
C ALA A 381 16.64 -6.81 -17.81
N MET A 382 15.62 -6.16 -17.28
CA MET A 382 15.74 -4.90 -16.57
C MET A 382 15.91 -5.14 -15.08
N SER A 383 15.97 -4.03 -14.35
CA SER A 383 16.42 -4.01 -12.99
C SER A 383 15.74 -2.89 -12.23
N VAL A 384 15.32 -3.19 -11.01
CA VAL A 384 14.32 -2.39 -10.31
C VAL A 384 14.75 -2.14 -8.87
N ALA A 385 14.95 -0.87 -8.53
CA ALA A 385 14.99 -0.40 -7.16
C ALA A 385 13.55 -0.10 -6.70
N LEU A 386 13.07 -0.87 -5.72
CA LEU A 386 11.73 -0.75 -5.17
C LEU A 386 11.76 0.24 -4.00
N ASP A 387 11.23 1.44 -4.23
CA ASP A 387 11.18 2.55 -3.29
C ASP A 387 10.10 2.30 -2.23
N CYS A 388 10.54 1.64 -1.15
CA CYS A 388 9.66 1.19 -0.08
C CYS A 388 9.50 2.32 0.96
N LYS A 389 8.26 2.75 1.16
CA LYS A 389 7.90 3.71 2.21
C LYS A 389 7.43 2.99 3.47
N GLU A 390 7.62 3.60 4.64
CA GLU A 390 7.25 3.02 5.95
C GLU A 390 7.77 1.57 6.13
N ASP A 391 6.89 0.63 6.52
CA ASP A 391 7.16 -0.78 6.78
C ASP A 391 6.83 -1.70 5.58
N THR A 392 6.81 -1.14 4.36
CA THR A 392 6.48 -1.91 3.14
C THR A 392 7.61 -2.83 2.68
N ALA A 393 8.85 -2.57 3.11
CA ALA A 393 10.01 -3.35 2.70
C ALA A 393 9.94 -4.81 3.14
N GLU A 394 9.30 -5.08 4.29
CA GLU A 394 9.08 -6.42 4.80
C GLU A 394 8.22 -7.24 3.82
N ALA A 395 7.16 -6.65 3.27
CA ALA A 395 6.29 -7.31 2.29
C ALA A 395 7.05 -7.66 1.00
N VAL A 396 7.87 -6.73 0.51
CA VAL A 396 8.75 -6.96 -0.65
C VAL A 396 9.78 -8.04 -0.36
N ALA A 397 10.42 -8.02 0.82
CA ALA A 397 11.38 -9.04 1.22
C ALA A 397 10.72 -10.42 1.27
N ILE A 398 9.47 -10.53 1.76
CA ILE A 398 8.71 -11.79 1.76
C ILE A 398 8.48 -12.31 0.34
N VAL A 399 8.12 -11.44 -0.62
CA VAL A 399 8.00 -11.81 -2.05
C VAL A 399 9.34 -12.32 -2.57
N LEU A 400 10.43 -11.56 -2.38
CA LEU A 400 11.76 -11.94 -2.87
C LEU A 400 12.28 -13.22 -2.19
N MET A 401 11.95 -13.48 -0.94
CA MET A 401 12.28 -14.75 -0.27
C MET A 401 11.52 -15.94 -0.89
N ARG A 402 10.27 -15.76 -1.30
CA ARG A 402 9.48 -16.80 -1.99
C ARG A 402 9.86 -16.99 -3.46
N ARG A 403 10.25 -15.91 -4.14
CA ARG A 403 10.60 -15.86 -5.57
C ARG A 403 12.09 -15.59 -5.78
N PRO A 404 12.96 -16.62 -5.59
CA PRO A 404 14.41 -16.47 -5.76
C PRO A 404 14.84 -16.03 -7.15
N ASP A 405 14.04 -16.33 -8.16
CA ASP A 405 14.18 -15.90 -9.55
C ASP A 405 14.11 -14.37 -9.72
N LEU A 406 13.27 -13.69 -8.93
CA LEU A 406 13.10 -12.23 -9.01
C LEU A 406 14.18 -11.44 -8.26
N ARG A 407 14.93 -12.09 -7.34
CA ARG A 407 15.95 -11.42 -6.50
C ARG A 407 17.05 -10.75 -7.28
N GLN A 408 17.38 -11.29 -8.46
CA GLN A 408 18.58 -10.87 -9.17
C GLN A 408 18.45 -9.45 -9.72
N GLY A 409 17.30 -9.09 -10.31
CA GLY A 409 17.05 -7.73 -10.82
C GLY A 409 16.21 -6.85 -9.90
N ALA A 410 16.16 -7.16 -8.61
CA ALA A 410 15.43 -6.34 -7.63
C ALA A 410 16.35 -5.89 -6.49
N ALA A 411 16.17 -4.65 -6.05
CA ALA A 411 16.75 -4.12 -4.82
C ALA A 411 15.68 -3.40 -4.00
N ILE A 412 15.72 -3.57 -2.68
CA ILE A 412 14.80 -2.90 -1.76
C ILE A 412 15.43 -1.59 -1.30
N LYS A 413 14.79 -0.47 -1.60
CA LYS A 413 15.25 0.85 -1.17
C LYS A 413 14.61 1.21 0.17
N LEU A 414 15.44 1.63 1.14
CA LEU A 414 15.11 1.69 2.57
C LEU A 414 15.55 3.03 3.16
N TYR A 415 14.69 3.70 3.92
CA TYR A 415 14.98 5.03 4.47
C TYR A 415 15.23 4.99 5.98
N ALA A 416 16.23 5.74 6.44
CA ALA A 416 16.48 5.88 7.89
C ALA A 416 15.29 6.51 8.63
N LYS A 417 14.52 7.38 7.97
CA LYS A 417 13.30 7.97 8.57
C LYS A 417 12.21 6.94 8.90
N TYR A 418 12.16 5.80 8.20
CA TYR A 418 11.18 4.74 8.44
C TYR A 418 11.76 3.62 9.31
N TYR A 419 13.07 3.38 9.17
CA TYR A 419 13.81 2.36 9.91
C TYR A 419 14.81 3.00 10.87
N THR A 420 14.36 3.77 11.86
CA THR A 420 15.24 4.42 12.85
C THR A 420 16.08 3.41 13.64
N GLY A 421 15.60 2.18 13.85
CA GLY A 421 16.35 1.08 14.45
C GLY A 421 17.20 0.25 13.45
N GLY A 422 17.26 0.67 12.19
CA GLY A 422 18.02 0.03 11.10
C GLY A 422 17.59 -1.41 10.83
N PHE A 423 18.54 -2.25 10.40
CA PHE A 423 18.26 -3.66 10.07
C PHE A 423 17.63 -4.45 11.23
N ASP A 424 17.96 -4.13 12.49
CA ASP A 424 17.41 -4.84 13.64
C ASP A 424 15.89 -4.55 13.81
N GLN A 425 15.41 -3.35 13.47
CA GLN A 425 13.97 -3.04 13.42
C GLN A 425 13.28 -3.83 12.31
N PHE A 426 13.82 -3.80 11.10
CA PHE A 426 13.31 -4.57 9.96
C PHE A 426 13.21 -6.07 10.28
N LEU A 427 14.25 -6.63 10.89
CA LEU A 427 14.27 -8.02 11.31
C LEU A 427 13.24 -8.29 12.43
N SER A 428 13.05 -7.36 13.37
CA SER A 428 12.03 -7.48 14.41
C SER A 428 10.61 -7.56 13.83
N ASN A 429 10.33 -6.82 12.75
CA ASN A 429 9.04 -6.84 12.08
C ASN A 429 8.81 -8.17 11.35
N LEU A 430 9.84 -8.71 10.67
CA LEU A 430 9.77 -10.05 10.09
C LEU A 430 9.60 -11.14 11.14
N TYR A 431 10.25 -11.02 12.31
CA TYR A 431 10.04 -11.95 13.42
C TYR A 431 8.59 -11.92 13.92
N LYS A 432 7.95 -10.74 14.00
CA LYS A 432 6.51 -10.66 14.28
C LYS A 432 5.69 -11.37 13.22
N HIS A 433 5.97 -11.12 11.94
CA HIS A 433 5.25 -11.74 10.84
C HIS A 433 5.35 -13.28 10.89
N TYR A 434 6.57 -13.80 10.98
CA TYR A 434 6.85 -15.24 11.00
C TYR A 434 6.68 -15.93 12.36
N GLN A 435 6.28 -15.19 13.41
CA GLN A 435 6.18 -15.70 14.78
C GLN A 435 7.49 -16.38 15.23
N ILE A 436 8.62 -15.69 15.05
CA ILE A 436 9.95 -16.14 15.47
C ILE A 436 10.32 -15.42 16.77
N ASN A 437 10.52 -16.15 17.87
CA ASN A 437 10.97 -15.52 19.10
C ASN A 437 12.44 -15.08 18.96
N PRO A 438 12.79 -13.83 19.29
CA PRO A 438 14.16 -13.33 19.13
C PRO A 438 15.16 -13.98 20.10
N LEU A 439 14.72 -14.49 21.25
CA LEU A 439 15.60 -14.94 22.34
C LEU A 439 15.62 -16.47 22.51
N HIS A 440 14.48 -17.13 22.27
CA HIS A 440 14.29 -18.54 22.59
C HIS A 440 15.22 -19.46 21.77
N SER A 441 15.84 -20.44 22.41
CA SER A 441 16.82 -21.36 21.83
C SER A 441 16.28 -22.18 20.65
N GLN A 442 15.07 -22.72 20.79
CA GLN A 442 14.41 -23.51 19.74
C GLN A 442 14.13 -22.73 18.44
N ASP A 443 14.12 -21.40 18.47
CA ASP A 443 13.95 -20.57 17.27
C ASP A 443 15.28 -20.15 16.63
N ALA A 444 16.43 -20.47 17.24
CA ALA A 444 17.75 -20.16 16.66
C ALA A 444 17.93 -20.69 15.22
N PRO A 445 17.52 -21.93 14.88
CA PRO A 445 17.57 -22.41 13.50
C PRO A 445 16.71 -21.60 12.52
N ARG A 446 15.54 -21.12 12.97
CA ARG A 446 14.62 -20.30 12.17
C ARG A 446 15.18 -18.89 11.96
N ARG A 447 15.73 -18.27 13.01
CA ARG A 447 16.48 -17.01 12.90
C ARG A 447 17.60 -17.16 11.88
N ALA A 448 18.45 -18.17 12.02
CA ALA A 448 19.56 -18.43 11.10
C ALA A 448 19.08 -18.67 9.66
N ALA A 449 17.96 -19.37 9.46
CA ALA A 449 17.37 -19.56 8.14
C ALA A 449 16.88 -18.24 7.52
N LEU A 450 16.20 -17.39 8.29
CA LEU A 450 15.77 -16.08 7.82
C LEU A 450 16.96 -15.19 7.46
N HIS A 451 17.99 -15.13 8.31
CA HIS A 451 19.23 -14.40 8.01
C HIS A 451 19.87 -14.86 6.69
N ARG A 452 19.93 -16.17 6.43
CA ARG A 452 20.46 -16.71 5.15
C ARG A 452 19.63 -16.33 3.92
N LEU A 453 18.32 -16.11 4.08
CA LEU A 453 17.46 -15.66 3.01
C LEU A 453 17.65 -14.15 2.75
N LEU A 454 17.67 -13.34 3.81
CA LEU A 454 17.86 -11.89 3.75
C LEU A 454 19.24 -11.50 3.21
N ALA A 455 20.28 -12.26 3.56
CA ALA A 455 21.65 -12.08 3.05
C ALA A 455 21.79 -12.28 1.52
N LYS A 456 20.71 -12.65 0.82
CA LYS A 456 20.64 -12.80 -0.65
C LYS A 456 19.87 -11.67 -1.34
N ILE A 457 19.28 -10.75 -0.58
CA ILE A 457 18.46 -9.66 -1.11
C ILE A 457 19.30 -8.38 -1.22
N ASN A 458 19.22 -7.74 -2.38
CA ASN A 458 19.90 -6.46 -2.61
C ASN A 458 19.13 -5.32 -1.94
N VAL A 459 19.86 -4.33 -1.43
CA VAL A 459 19.28 -3.14 -0.81
C VAL A 459 19.90 -1.85 -1.31
N VAL A 460 19.12 -0.78 -1.28
CA VAL A 460 19.53 0.61 -1.53
C VAL A 460 19.25 1.43 -0.27
N PRO A 461 20.17 1.49 0.70
CA PRO A 461 19.99 2.31 1.89
C PRO A 461 20.01 3.80 1.54
N VAL A 462 18.99 4.53 1.99
CA VAL A 462 18.80 5.97 1.79
C VAL A 462 18.93 6.67 3.13
N PHE A 463 19.90 7.58 3.19
CA PHE A 463 20.19 8.36 4.37
C PHE A 463 20.41 9.83 3.98
N SER A 464 19.52 10.70 4.44
CA SER A 464 19.59 12.13 4.17
C SER A 464 20.00 12.90 5.41
N GLN A 465 20.70 14.02 5.24
CA GLN A 465 21.14 14.87 6.34
C GLN A 465 20.02 15.21 7.33
N GLY A 466 18.78 15.44 6.86
CA GLY A 466 17.66 15.80 7.73
C GLY A 466 17.16 14.64 8.60
N MET A 467 17.58 13.41 8.31
CA MET A 467 17.28 12.25 9.16
C MET A 467 18.14 12.25 10.42
N LEU A 468 19.27 12.97 10.45
CA LEU A 468 20.13 13.10 11.64
C LEU A 468 19.47 13.88 12.78
N ASP A 469 18.45 14.68 12.46
CA ASP A 469 17.68 15.44 13.45
C ASP A 469 16.75 14.52 14.28
N ASP A 470 16.53 13.27 13.85
CA ASP A 470 15.69 12.31 14.55
C ASP A 470 16.40 11.79 15.83
N PRO A 471 15.85 12.08 17.03
CA PRO A 471 16.45 11.63 18.29
C PRO A 471 16.38 10.11 18.45
N GLN A 472 15.32 9.45 17.96
CA GLN A 472 15.20 8.00 18.06
C GLN A 472 16.26 7.28 17.22
N LEU A 473 16.58 7.81 16.04
CA LEU A 473 17.69 7.33 15.22
C LEU A 473 19.02 7.42 15.99
N ARG A 474 19.29 8.58 16.61
CA ARG A 474 20.52 8.82 17.40
C ARG A 474 20.58 7.94 18.67
N ASP A 475 19.44 7.62 19.27
CA ASP A 475 19.38 6.69 20.41
C ASP A 475 19.77 5.26 19.99
N PHE A 476 19.35 4.81 18.80
CA PHE A 476 19.69 3.47 18.31
C PHE A 476 21.12 3.35 17.79
N PHE A 477 21.70 4.47 17.31
CA PHE A 477 23.01 4.57 16.67
C PHE A 477 23.78 5.78 17.23
N PRO A 478 24.23 5.75 18.49
CA PRO A 478 24.81 6.91 19.14
C PRO A 478 26.15 7.32 18.51
N GLY A 479 26.28 8.60 18.20
CA GLY A 479 27.55 9.27 17.95
C GLY A 479 28.19 9.80 19.23
N LYS A 480 29.49 10.13 19.19
CA LYS A 480 30.19 10.72 20.34
C LYS A 480 29.70 12.12 20.73
N ASP A 481 29.15 12.89 19.78
CA ASP A 481 28.68 14.26 19.95
C ASP A 481 27.67 14.64 18.84
N ASP A 482 27.06 15.81 18.96
CA ASP A 482 26.18 16.42 17.94
C ASP A 482 26.97 17.21 16.87
N GLY A 483 28.30 17.10 16.87
CA GLY A 483 29.16 17.67 15.84
C GLY A 483 29.19 16.83 14.56
N PRO A 484 29.80 17.33 13.47
CA PRO A 484 29.87 16.61 12.20
C PRO A 484 30.43 15.18 12.32
N GLU A 485 31.41 14.98 13.20
CA GLU A 485 32.06 13.68 13.39
C GLU A 485 31.14 12.66 14.09
N GLY A 486 30.45 13.05 15.17
CA GLY A 486 29.51 12.17 15.88
C GLY A 486 28.23 11.90 15.07
N LEU A 487 27.73 12.90 14.35
CA LEU A 487 26.64 12.69 13.39
C LEU A 487 27.05 11.75 12.24
N ALA A 488 28.30 11.84 11.77
CA ALA A 488 28.80 10.91 10.76
C ALA A 488 28.95 9.48 11.30
N GLU A 489 29.32 9.32 12.58
CA GLU A 489 29.33 8.02 13.25
C GLU A 489 27.91 7.42 13.29
N THR A 490 26.89 8.22 13.62
CA THR A 490 25.48 7.80 13.59
C THR A 490 25.09 7.27 12.21
N ALA A 491 25.35 8.05 11.16
CA ALA A 491 24.99 7.69 9.78
C ALA A 491 25.75 6.44 9.29
N VAL A 492 27.05 6.32 9.59
CA VAL A 492 27.85 5.12 9.23
C VAL A 492 27.30 3.90 9.94
N GLN A 493 27.03 3.95 11.25
CA GLN A 493 26.49 2.82 11.99
C GLN A 493 25.13 2.37 11.46
N TRP A 494 24.24 3.33 11.13
CA TRP A 494 22.94 2.99 10.54
C TRP A 494 23.11 2.31 9.17
N LEU A 495 23.96 2.86 8.30
CA LEU A 495 24.25 2.29 6.99
C LEU A 495 24.80 0.87 7.16
N GLU A 496 25.85 0.69 7.95
CA GLU A 496 26.47 -0.61 8.22
C GLU A 496 25.54 -1.64 8.85
N SER A 497 24.45 -1.23 9.50
CA SER A 497 23.42 -2.18 9.96
C SER A 497 22.87 -3.04 8.81
N TRP A 498 22.81 -2.50 7.59
CA TRP A 498 22.31 -3.17 6.38
C TRP A 498 23.31 -4.11 5.71
N ASN A 499 24.56 -4.21 6.21
CA ASN A 499 25.55 -5.18 5.75
C ASN A 499 25.13 -6.65 5.95
N LYS A 500 24.04 -6.88 6.69
CA LYS A 500 23.41 -8.20 6.84
C LYS A 500 22.59 -8.62 5.61
N MET A 501 22.28 -7.67 4.72
CA MET A 501 21.74 -7.89 3.38
C MET A 501 22.84 -7.59 2.35
N ARG A 502 22.50 -7.18 1.12
CA ARG A 502 23.49 -6.83 0.10
C ARG A 502 23.31 -5.38 -0.37
N PRO A 503 23.94 -4.40 0.29
CA PRO A 503 23.94 -3.04 -0.22
C PRO A 503 24.60 -2.99 -1.60
N VAL A 504 23.85 -2.57 -2.62
CA VAL A 504 24.34 -2.45 -4.02
C VAL A 504 24.49 -0.99 -4.45
N ILE A 505 23.64 -0.12 -3.91
CA ILE A 505 23.66 1.32 -4.10
C ILE A 505 23.47 1.98 -2.73
N VAL A 506 24.04 3.16 -2.52
CA VAL A 506 23.79 4.03 -1.37
C VAL A 506 23.33 5.41 -1.85
N GLU A 507 22.26 5.92 -1.26
CA GLU A 507 21.84 7.31 -1.41
C GLU A 507 22.19 8.06 -0.12
N ALA A 508 23.38 8.66 -0.08
CA ALA A 508 23.86 9.50 1.01
C ALA A 508 23.68 10.98 0.62
N VAL A 509 22.60 11.58 1.12
CA VAL A 509 22.09 12.87 0.63
C VAL A 509 22.49 14.02 1.57
N ALA A 510 23.18 15.03 1.03
CA ALA A 510 23.43 16.30 1.68
C ALA A 510 22.83 17.45 0.84
N THR A 511 21.87 18.19 1.39
CA THR A 511 21.21 19.34 0.75
C THR A 511 21.77 20.68 1.19
N ASP A 512 22.34 20.77 2.40
CA ASP A 512 23.08 21.93 2.90
C ASP A 512 24.43 21.47 3.45
N GLN A 513 25.45 21.52 2.60
CA GLN A 513 26.82 21.11 2.92
C GLN A 513 27.50 21.99 3.99
N GLN A 514 26.95 23.15 4.33
CA GLN A 514 27.52 24.04 5.35
C GLN A 514 27.06 23.66 6.76
N SER A 515 25.87 23.07 6.89
CA SER A 515 25.34 22.54 8.14
C SER A 515 26.21 21.43 8.73
N ALA A 516 26.11 21.21 10.05
CA ALA A 516 26.82 20.10 10.71
C ALA A 516 26.39 18.74 10.15
N ALA A 517 25.09 18.56 9.89
CA ALA A 517 24.53 17.36 9.27
C ALA A 517 25.02 17.17 7.83
N GLY A 518 25.11 18.22 7.02
CA GLY A 518 25.66 18.14 5.66
C GLY A 518 27.14 17.77 5.63
N LYS A 519 27.95 18.37 6.52
CA LYS A 519 29.36 17.98 6.72
C LYS A 519 29.48 16.53 7.19
N ALA A 520 28.58 16.09 8.07
CA ALA A 520 28.51 14.71 8.51
C ALA A 520 28.28 13.75 7.34
N MET A 521 27.38 14.07 6.41
CA MET A 521 27.14 13.23 5.23
C MET A 521 28.36 13.12 4.29
N GLU A 522 29.16 14.18 4.16
CA GLU A 522 30.44 14.13 3.43
C GLU A 522 31.46 13.21 4.11
N LEU A 523 31.57 13.30 5.45
CA LEU A 523 32.43 12.42 6.24
C LEU A 523 31.95 10.96 6.14
N THR A 524 30.64 10.71 6.27
CA THR A 524 30.03 9.39 6.10
C THR A 524 30.40 8.79 4.75
N ARG A 525 30.26 9.54 3.65
CA ARG A 525 30.66 9.08 2.33
C ARG A 525 32.15 8.76 2.25
N THR A 526 33.00 9.62 2.80
CA THR A 526 34.45 9.40 2.82
C THR A 526 34.83 8.12 3.56
N ARG A 527 34.19 7.85 4.70
CA ARG A 527 34.40 6.65 5.52
C ARG A 527 33.91 5.38 4.82
N LEU A 528 32.72 5.42 4.21
CA LEU A 528 32.15 4.27 3.51
C LEU A 528 32.87 3.90 2.20
N ARG A 529 33.68 4.81 1.67
CA ARG A 529 34.52 4.57 0.50
C ARG A 529 35.91 4.03 0.82
N GLN A 530 36.28 3.90 2.10
CA GLN A 530 37.55 3.31 2.47
C GLN A 530 37.61 1.83 2.03
N PRO A 531 38.76 1.30 1.57
CA PRO A 531 38.85 -0.04 1.01
C PRO A 531 38.41 -1.18 1.94
N ASP A 532 38.47 -0.96 3.25
CA ASP A 532 38.05 -1.88 4.31
C ASP A 532 36.56 -1.79 4.65
N SER A 533 35.84 -0.79 4.13
CA SER A 533 34.40 -0.67 4.32
C SER A 533 33.64 -1.73 3.53
N ALA A 534 32.57 -2.26 4.13
CA ALA A 534 31.62 -3.13 3.43
C ALA A 534 30.94 -2.43 2.23
N TYR A 535 30.97 -1.10 2.21
CA TYR A 535 30.42 -0.25 1.15
C TYR A 535 31.43 0.13 0.07
N ALA A 536 32.69 -0.30 0.18
CA ALA A 536 33.74 0.02 -0.80
C ALA A 536 33.38 -0.39 -2.24
N ARG A 537 32.46 -1.36 -2.41
CA ARG A 537 31.98 -1.83 -3.72
C ARG A 537 30.59 -1.34 -4.10
N ALA A 538 29.86 -0.66 -3.20
CA ALA A 538 28.54 -0.12 -3.47
C ALA A 538 28.66 1.17 -4.32
N ALA A 539 27.74 1.37 -5.26
CA ALA A 539 27.66 2.61 -6.01
C ALA A 539 27.00 3.71 -5.16
N PHE A 540 27.47 4.96 -5.23
CA PHE A 540 26.78 6.09 -4.63
C PHE A 540 25.90 6.76 -5.69
N SER A 541 24.58 6.80 -5.46
CA SER A 541 23.63 7.35 -6.44
C SER A 541 23.38 8.83 -6.21
N SER A 542 23.39 9.60 -7.30
CA SER A 542 22.89 10.97 -7.34
C SER A 542 21.46 11.01 -7.88
N GLY A 543 20.52 11.45 -7.06
CA GLY A 543 19.13 11.66 -7.46
C GLY A 543 18.87 13.10 -7.93
N TYR A 544 18.33 13.22 -9.13
CA TYR A 544 17.79 14.45 -9.70
C TYR A 544 16.33 14.19 -10.04
N ARG A 545 15.49 14.22 -9.00
CA ARG A 545 14.07 13.90 -9.11
C ARG A 545 13.27 15.18 -8.97
N TYR A 546 12.49 15.50 -10.00
CA TYR A 546 11.51 16.56 -9.92
C TYR A 546 10.14 15.90 -9.89
N GLU A 547 9.62 15.64 -8.70
CA GLU A 547 8.22 15.24 -8.48
C GLU A 547 7.27 16.44 -8.71
N ASP A 548 7.73 17.43 -9.47
CA ASP A 548 7.10 18.71 -9.67
C ASP A 548 6.50 18.86 -11.06
N PHE A 549 5.47 19.70 -11.11
CA PHE A 549 4.93 20.26 -12.32
C PHE A 549 5.01 21.78 -12.22
N SER A 550 4.98 22.44 -13.37
CA SER A 550 5.19 23.87 -13.46
C SER A 550 4.07 24.59 -14.18
N LEU A 551 3.78 25.82 -13.75
CA LEU A 551 2.85 26.73 -14.38
C LEU A 551 3.62 27.95 -14.91
N PRO A 552 3.44 28.34 -16.19
CA PRO A 552 4.11 29.52 -16.73
C PRO A 552 3.61 30.81 -16.07
N ARG A 553 4.53 31.77 -15.91
CA ARG A 553 4.23 33.15 -15.51
C ARG A 553 4.27 34.10 -16.70
N ALA A 554 3.62 35.24 -16.56
CA ALA A 554 3.54 36.24 -17.63
C ALA A 554 4.92 36.79 -18.05
N ASN A 555 5.91 36.73 -17.16
CA ASN A 555 7.29 37.18 -17.38
C ASN A 555 8.23 36.05 -17.89
N HIS A 556 7.69 34.91 -18.32
CA HIS A 556 8.43 33.70 -18.72
C HIS A 556 9.10 32.92 -17.59
N ASP A 557 8.95 33.32 -16.33
CA ASP A 557 9.31 32.46 -15.19
C ASP A 557 8.28 31.33 -15.03
N LYS A 558 8.52 30.43 -14.08
CA LYS A 558 7.60 29.34 -13.73
C LYS A 558 7.33 29.27 -12.24
N ASP A 559 6.09 28.98 -11.88
CA ASP A 559 5.72 28.51 -10.54
C ASP A 559 5.81 26.98 -10.48
N TYR A 560 6.39 26.45 -9.41
CA TYR A 560 6.59 25.01 -9.22
C TYR A 560 5.70 24.46 -8.11
N TYR A 561 5.15 23.27 -8.35
CA TYR A 561 4.28 22.55 -7.44
C TYR A 561 4.67 21.08 -7.40
N VAL A 562 4.57 20.44 -6.24
CA VAL A 562 4.77 18.98 -6.08
C VAL A 562 3.51 18.30 -5.62
N TRP A 563 3.33 17.04 -6.02
CA TRP A 563 2.41 16.14 -5.34
C TRP A 563 3.08 15.59 -4.08
N ARG A 564 2.37 15.66 -2.96
CA ARG A 564 2.77 15.04 -1.69
C ARG A 564 2.15 13.65 -1.57
N ASN A 565 2.41 12.98 -0.45
CA ASN A 565 2.11 11.55 -0.30
C ASN A 565 0.61 11.22 -0.11
N PHE A 566 -0.31 12.19 -0.07
CA PHE A 566 -1.75 11.92 0.00
C PHE A 566 -2.50 12.53 -1.19
N GLY A 567 -1.77 12.88 -2.26
CA GLY A 567 -2.33 13.49 -3.45
C GLY A 567 -2.63 14.98 -3.31
N GLU A 568 -2.08 15.65 -2.31
CA GLU A 568 -2.17 17.10 -2.14
C GLU A 568 -1.06 17.84 -2.91
N MET A 569 -1.43 19.00 -3.47
CA MET A 569 -0.49 19.87 -4.14
C MET A 569 0.18 20.81 -3.14
N GLN A 570 1.49 20.96 -3.25
CA GLN A 570 2.22 22.01 -2.53
C GLN A 570 2.96 22.92 -3.49
N LYS A 571 2.64 24.22 -3.45
CA LYS A 571 3.45 25.25 -4.09
C LYS A 571 4.81 25.31 -3.41
N LEU A 572 5.86 25.34 -4.20
CA LEU A 572 7.23 25.50 -3.70
C LEU A 572 7.57 26.99 -3.65
N SER A 573 7.72 27.52 -2.44
CA SER A 573 8.02 28.92 -2.18
C SER A 573 9.37 29.08 -1.47
N GLY A 574 10.23 29.94 -2.00
CA GLY A 574 11.52 30.30 -1.40
C GLY A 574 12.73 29.65 -2.09
N GLU A 575 13.84 30.40 -2.12
CA GLU A 575 15.12 30.03 -2.72
C GLU A 575 15.82 28.84 -2.04
N ALA A 576 15.31 28.33 -0.91
CA ALA A 576 15.93 27.23 -0.17
C ALA A 576 15.95 25.90 -0.95
N PHE A 577 15.02 25.71 -1.90
CA PHE A 577 15.10 24.62 -2.89
C PHE A 577 15.83 25.01 -4.18
N GLY A 578 16.37 26.24 -4.24
CA GLY A 578 17.24 26.78 -5.28
C GLY A 578 16.53 27.14 -6.58
N ILE A 579 16.96 28.26 -7.17
CA ILE A 579 16.98 28.48 -8.63
C ILE A 579 17.81 27.38 -9.33
N GLN A 580 18.64 26.68 -8.54
CA GLN A 580 19.43 25.52 -8.91
C GLN A 580 18.76 24.22 -8.46
N ARG A 581 18.82 23.22 -9.34
CA ARG A 581 18.42 21.82 -9.12
C ARG A 581 18.71 21.31 -7.71
N THR A 582 17.68 21.15 -6.89
CA THR A 582 17.80 20.47 -5.59
C THR A 582 17.84 18.96 -5.83
N THR A 583 19.04 18.40 -5.69
CA THR A 583 19.29 16.97 -5.75
C THR A 583 18.66 16.25 -4.56
N ALA A 584 18.00 15.12 -4.80
CA ALA A 584 18.03 14.05 -3.81
C ALA A 584 19.42 13.41 -3.89
N GLY A 585 20.38 14.04 -3.18
CA GLY A 585 21.82 13.88 -3.32
C GLY A 585 22.44 12.49 -3.54
N ALA A 586 23.47 12.51 -4.37
CA ALA A 586 24.84 12.34 -3.92
C ALA A 586 25.63 13.42 -4.64
N PHE A 587 26.61 13.97 -3.95
CA PHE A 587 27.70 14.81 -4.43
C PHE A 587 27.89 14.76 -5.95
N ARG A 588 27.23 15.71 -6.62
CA ARG A 588 27.04 15.84 -8.08
C ARG A 588 28.29 15.52 -8.92
N ASN A 589 29.48 15.78 -8.38
CA ASN A 589 30.74 15.63 -9.09
C ASN A 589 31.35 14.23 -8.99
N ALA A 590 30.71 13.29 -8.27
CA ALA A 590 31.26 11.97 -7.99
C ALA A 590 30.20 10.94 -7.55
N GLY A 591 28.95 11.09 -8.04
CA GLY A 591 27.95 10.04 -8.05
C GLY A 591 28.24 9.02 -9.14
N GLU A 592 28.10 7.74 -8.82
CA GLU A 592 28.42 6.60 -9.69
C GLU A 592 27.15 5.91 -10.25
N SER A 593 25.99 6.49 -9.95
CA SER A 593 24.68 6.14 -10.49
C SER A 593 23.82 7.41 -10.54
N LEU A 594 22.87 7.48 -11.47
CA LEU A 594 21.97 8.62 -11.68
C LEU A 594 20.53 8.14 -11.55
N LEU A 595 19.72 8.73 -10.65
CA LEU A 595 18.27 8.51 -10.53
C LEU A 595 17.50 9.76 -10.95
N THR A 596 16.68 9.71 -11.99
CA THR A 596 16.00 10.92 -12.49
C THR A 596 14.77 10.63 -13.36
N ASP A 597 13.87 11.62 -13.43
CA ASP A 597 12.76 11.73 -14.37
C ASP A 597 13.20 12.27 -15.76
N GLN A 598 14.40 12.85 -15.88
CA GLN A 598 14.92 13.51 -17.09
C GLN A 598 16.30 12.93 -17.49
N PRO A 599 16.37 11.62 -17.79
CA PRO A 599 17.63 10.88 -17.90
C PRO A 599 18.62 11.43 -18.92
N GLU A 600 18.18 11.81 -20.12
CA GLU A 600 19.08 12.28 -21.18
C GLU A 600 19.65 13.67 -20.88
N GLU A 601 18.83 14.59 -20.38
CA GLU A 601 19.26 15.95 -20.05
C GLU A 601 20.19 15.98 -18.84
N GLU A 602 19.90 15.17 -17.81
CA GLU A 602 20.77 15.03 -16.65
C GLU A 602 22.09 14.35 -17.02
N LEU A 603 22.06 13.30 -17.84
CA LEU A 603 23.27 12.67 -18.36
C LEU A 603 24.12 13.70 -19.14
N LEU A 604 23.50 14.48 -20.03
CA LEU A 604 24.19 15.53 -20.77
C LEU A 604 24.79 16.59 -19.85
N ALA A 605 24.05 17.00 -18.81
CA ALA A 605 24.49 17.99 -17.85
C ALA A 605 25.71 17.52 -17.03
N LEU A 606 25.78 16.22 -16.71
CA LEU A 606 26.95 15.61 -16.09
C LEU A 606 28.16 15.60 -17.03
N LEU A 607 27.98 15.18 -18.28
CA LEU A 607 29.06 15.15 -19.29
C LEU A 607 29.65 16.53 -19.58
N GLU A 608 28.80 17.55 -19.61
CA GLU A 608 29.19 18.94 -19.86
C GLU A 608 29.57 19.68 -18.57
N ASN A 609 29.59 19.00 -17.42
CA ASN A 609 29.85 19.56 -16.08
C ASN A 609 29.07 20.86 -15.80
N ARG A 610 27.78 20.89 -16.17
CA ARG A 610 26.92 22.08 -16.07
C ARG A 610 25.66 21.82 -15.25
N MET A 611 25.19 22.83 -14.54
CA MET A 611 23.90 22.77 -13.86
C MET A 611 22.81 23.16 -14.86
N LEU A 612 21.71 22.41 -14.93
CA LEU A 612 20.51 22.94 -15.59
C LEU A 612 19.66 23.66 -14.55
N ALA A 613 18.75 24.50 -15.02
CA ALA A 613 17.73 25.06 -14.18
C ALA A 613 16.77 23.96 -13.68
N ARG A 614 16.08 24.24 -12.57
CA ARG A 614 14.94 23.44 -12.14
C ARG A 614 13.91 23.35 -13.27
N GLY A 615 13.28 22.18 -13.44
CA GLY A 615 12.17 22.00 -14.38
C GLY A 615 12.52 22.26 -15.84
N HIS A 616 13.79 22.08 -16.21
CA HIS A 616 14.27 22.33 -17.57
C HIS A 616 13.46 21.53 -18.61
N THR A 617 13.13 20.26 -18.33
CA THR A 617 12.18 19.44 -19.11
C THR A 617 11.01 18.92 -18.27
N GLY A 618 10.70 19.64 -17.18
CA GLY A 618 9.69 19.22 -16.20
C GLY A 618 8.27 19.26 -16.76
N MET A 619 7.34 18.64 -16.03
CA MET A 619 5.92 18.58 -16.40
C MET A 619 5.29 19.99 -16.42
N GLU A 620 5.39 20.71 -17.53
CA GLU A 620 4.79 22.05 -17.68
C GLU A 620 3.32 21.92 -18.06
N LEU A 621 2.45 22.70 -17.43
CA LEU A 621 1.03 22.74 -17.76
C LEU A 621 0.79 23.53 -19.04
N ASP A 622 -0.07 23.02 -19.92
CA ASP A 622 -0.49 23.71 -21.14
C ASP A 622 -1.67 24.65 -20.87
N LEU A 623 -1.39 25.72 -20.13
CA LEU A 623 -2.39 26.68 -19.65
C LEU A 623 -1.92 28.12 -19.83
N PRO A 624 -2.86 29.09 -19.89
CA PRO A 624 -2.50 30.50 -19.85
C PRO A 624 -1.62 30.83 -18.64
N PRO A 625 -0.63 31.73 -18.78
CA PRO A 625 0.16 32.16 -17.65
C PRO A 625 -0.68 32.71 -16.51
N GLU A 626 -0.23 32.51 -15.27
CA GLU A 626 -0.92 32.94 -14.04
C GLU A 626 -2.28 32.27 -13.78
N THR A 627 -2.58 31.13 -14.42
CA THR A 627 -3.81 30.36 -14.12
C THR A 627 -3.83 29.96 -12.64
N PRO A 628 -4.86 30.32 -11.85
CA PRO A 628 -4.90 30.02 -10.43
C PRO A 628 -5.04 28.51 -10.19
N ILE A 629 -4.20 27.97 -9.31
CA ILE A 629 -4.27 26.58 -8.84
C ILE A 629 -4.76 26.58 -7.39
N ASP A 630 -5.91 25.97 -7.15
CA ASP A 630 -6.43 25.76 -5.80
C ASP A 630 -5.73 24.56 -5.13
N SER A 631 -4.62 24.82 -4.46
CA SER A 631 -3.89 23.80 -3.69
C SER A 631 -4.65 23.30 -2.45
N ALA A 632 -5.76 23.95 -2.08
CA ALA A 632 -6.57 23.59 -0.92
C ALA A 632 -7.81 22.74 -1.28
N ARG A 633 -8.07 22.49 -2.58
CA ARG A 633 -9.24 21.74 -3.06
C ARG A 633 -9.53 20.47 -2.26
N ASP A 634 -8.50 19.65 -2.09
CA ASP A 634 -8.61 18.33 -1.46
C ASP A 634 -8.15 18.34 0.01
N ALA A 635 -7.90 19.51 0.61
CA ALA A 635 -7.27 19.64 1.92
C ALA A 635 -8.04 18.90 3.04
N GLN A 636 -9.38 18.90 3.01
CA GLN A 636 -10.19 18.23 4.02
C GLN A 636 -10.02 16.70 3.98
N ILE A 637 -10.10 16.11 2.79
CA ILE A 637 -9.96 14.64 2.65
C ILE A 637 -8.52 14.21 2.89
N VAL A 638 -7.55 14.98 2.41
CA VAL A 638 -6.12 14.77 2.68
C VAL A 638 -5.84 14.82 4.18
N GLN A 639 -6.35 15.81 4.90
CA GLN A 639 -6.15 15.92 6.35
C GLN A 639 -6.72 14.72 7.09
N GLN A 640 -7.90 14.23 6.65
CA GLN A 640 -8.49 13.02 7.19
C GLN A 640 -7.57 11.81 6.97
N ARG A 641 -7.13 11.56 5.73
CA ARG A 641 -6.28 10.41 5.39
C ARG A 641 -4.91 10.46 6.05
N ALA A 642 -4.29 11.63 6.11
CA ALA A 642 -3.04 11.83 6.84
C ALA A 642 -3.19 11.53 8.34
N SER A 643 -4.35 11.84 8.93
CA SER A 643 -4.63 11.54 10.34
C SER A 643 -4.87 10.04 10.57
N GLU A 644 -5.63 9.38 9.70
CA GLU A 644 -5.82 7.92 9.72
C GLU A 644 -4.49 7.17 9.54
N PHE A 645 -3.66 7.64 8.60
CA PHE A 645 -2.34 7.09 8.33
C PHE A 645 -1.42 7.21 9.56
N ARG A 646 -1.33 8.41 10.16
CA ARG A 646 -0.53 8.61 11.39
C ARG A 646 -1.01 7.74 12.54
N ALA A 647 -2.32 7.52 12.67
CA ALA A 647 -2.88 6.65 13.71
C ALA A 647 -2.54 5.17 13.49
N ALA A 648 -2.29 4.76 12.24
CA ALA A 648 -1.91 3.39 11.88
C ALA A 648 -0.39 3.17 11.85
N SER A 649 0.42 4.24 11.77
CA SER A 649 1.88 4.16 11.75
C SER A 649 2.42 3.53 13.03
N LYS A 650 3.41 2.64 12.85
CA LYS A 650 4.02 1.86 13.94
C LYS A 650 5.50 2.27 14.06
N PRO A 651 5.86 3.11 15.05
CA PRO A 651 7.26 3.44 15.25
C PRO A 651 8.07 2.20 15.65
N ALA A 652 9.40 2.32 15.58
CA ALA A 652 10.30 1.29 16.06
C ALA A 652 9.99 0.96 17.53
N ASP A 653 9.92 -0.33 17.86
CA ASP A 653 9.77 -0.83 19.23
C ASP A 653 11.18 -1.08 19.82
N PRO A 654 11.69 -0.23 20.73
CA PRO A 654 13.05 -0.38 21.25
C PRO A 654 13.26 -1.70 21.99
N ALA A 655 12.22 -2.23 22.64
CA ALA A 655 12.32 -3.47 23.41
C ALA A 655 12.41 -4.69 22.49
N LEU A 656 11.83 -4.63 21.30
CA LEU A 656 11.96 -5.69 20.30
C LEU A 656 13.29 -5.59 19.53
N VAL A 657 13.71 -4.38 19.17
CA VAL A 657 15.04 -4.14 18.58
C VAL A 657 16.14 -4.64 19.53
N ALA A 658 16.04 -4.31 20.83
CA ALA A 658 16.98 -4.80 21.84
C ALA A 658 16.99 -6.33 21.95
N ALA A 659 15.82 -6.97 21.91
CA ALA A 659 15.74 -8.43 21.97
C ALA A 659 16.31 -9.11 20.71
N VAL A 660 16.16 -8.50 19.53
CA VAL A 660 16.81 -8.99 18.30
C VAL A 660 18.33 -8.94 18.44
N ARG A 661 18.88 -7.83 18.97
CA ARG A 661 20.31 -7.67 19.24
C ARG A 661 20.82 -8.69 20.26
N GLU A 662 20.10 -8.87 21.37
CA GLU A 662 20.43 -9.87 22.40
C GLU A 662 20.37 -11.30 21.85
N GLY A 663 19.31 -11.63 21.11
CA GLY A 663 19.15 -12.91 20.42
C GLY A 663 20.34 -13.26 19.52
N ARG A 664 20.81 -12.26 18.76
CA ARG A 664 22.01 -12.42 17.92
C ARG A 664 23.26 -12.74 18.74
N VAL A 665 23.46 -12.08 19.88
CA VAL A 665 24.61 -12.37 20.77
C VAL A 665 24.50 -13.80 21.33
N LEU A 666 23.31 -14.22 21.75
CA LEU A 666 23.05 -15.57 22.25
C LEU A 666 23.35 -16.65 21.20
N ASP A 667 23.02 -16.38 19.94
CA ASP A 667 23.23 -17.33 18.84
C ASP A 667 24.73 -17.52 18.47
N HIS A 668 25.62 -16.59 18.84
CA HIS A 668 27.05 -16.64 18.52
C HIS A 668 27.96 -16.88 19.73
N SER A 669 27.44 -16.77 20.96
CA SER A 669 28.23 -16.93 22.18
C SER A 669 28.52 -18.41 22.48
N ALA A 670 29.75 -18.85 22.24
CA ALA A 670 30.20 -20.21 22.54
C ALA A 670 30.05 -20.58 24.03
N ALA A 671 30.27 -19.61 24.94
CA ALA A 671 30.13 -19.82 26.38
C ALA A 671 28.68 -20.11 26.79
N LEU A 672 27.71 -19.35 26.27
CA LEU A 672 26.28 -19.55 26.56
C LEU A 672 25.71 -20.79 25.86
N GLN A 673 26.31 -21.21 24.74
CA GLN A 673 25.98 -22.47 24.08
C GLN A 673 26.47 -23.69 24.88
N HIS A 674 27.46 -23.53 25.76
CA HIS A 674 28.05 -24.61 26.57
C HIS A 674 27.60 -24.58 28.04
N ASP A 675 26.76 -23.61 28.43
CA ASP A 675 26.09 -23.54 29.74
C ASP A 675 24.57 -23.78 29.59
N PRO A 676 24.10 -25.02 29.79
CA PRO A 676 22.69 -25.37 29.65
C PRO A 676 21.76 -24.68 30.66
N GLU A 677 22.26 -24.29 31.83
CA GLU A 677 21.45 -23.65 32.86
C GLU A 677 21.19 -22.19 32.52
N ALA A 678 22.23 -21.47 32.12
CA ALA A 678 22.10 -20.11 31.59
C ALA A 678 21.15 -20.08 30.38
N ARG A 679 21.23 -21.06 29.47
CA ARG A 679 20.33 -21.11 28.32
C ARG A 679 18.87 -21.34 28.70
N ARG A 680 18.59 -22.25 29.65
CA ARG A 680 17.23 -22.49 30.17
C ARG A 680 16.65 -21.25 30.85
N ALA A 681 17.45 -20.50 31.60
CA ALA A 681 17.00 -19.25 32.22
C ALA A 681 16.58 -18.20 31.19
N VAL A 682 17.36 -18.06 30.10
CA VAL A 682 17.01 -17.17 28.99
C VAL A 682 15.73 -17.62 28.28
N ASP A 683 15.56 -18.92 28.06
CA ASP A 683 14.35 -19.47 27.44
C ASP A 683 13.11 -19.24 28.31
N ALA A 684 13.21 -19.49 29.63
CA ALA A 684 12.13 -19.21 30.58
C ALA A 684 11.75 -17.72 30.60
N ARG A 685 12.74 -16.82 30.52
CA ARG A 685 12.47 -15.38 30.36
C ARG A 685 11.82 -15.06 29.01
N ALA A 686 12.26 -15.69 27.92
CA ALA A 686 11.67 -15.51 26.60
C ALA A 686 10.19 -15.93 26.59
N GLU A 687 9.83 -16.99 27.32
CA GLU A 687 8.45 -17.44 27.53
C GLU A 687 7.64 -16.48 28.40
N SER A 688 8.20 -16.00 29.51
CA SER A 688 7.49 -15.09 30.43
C SER A 688 7.19 -13.73 29.82
N LEU A 689 7.98 -13.29 28.84
CA LEU A 689 7.73 -12.07 28.07
C LEU A 689 6.50 -12.18 27.14
N GLY A 690 5.91 -13.37 26.98
CA GLY A 690 4.74 -13.59 26.11
C GLY A 690 5.01 -13.24 24.64
N ARG A 691 6.28 -13.19 24.24
CA ARG A 691 6.71 -12.73 22.91
C ARG A 691 6.52 -13.86 21.90
N LEU A 692 5.49 -13.70 21.07
CA LEU A 692 5.14 -14.52 19.90
C LEU A 692 4.70 -15.97 20.20
N ASN A 693 3.82 -16.49 19.34
CA ASN A 693 2.96 -17.65 19.60
C ASN A 693 3.72 -18.99 19.65
N VAL A 694 3.48 -19.78 20.70
CA VAL A 694 4.02 -21.14 20.95
C VAL A 694 3.69 -22.12 19.82
N GLN A 695 2.61 -21.88 19.06
CA GLN A 695 2.11 -22.76 17.99
C GLN A 695 3.11 -23.01 16.84
N TYR A 696 4.02 -22.07 16.56
CA TYR A 696 4.99 -22.19 15.45
C TYR A 696 6.43 -22.44 15.92
N ARG A 697 6.61 -22.73 17.21
CA ARG A 697 7.92 -22.91 17.85
C ARG A 697 8.67 -24.07 17.19
N GLY A 698 9.88 -23.80 16.69
CA GLY A 698 10.74 -24.81 16.05
C GLY A 698 10.30 -25.29 14.66
N ALA A 699 9.15 -24.86 14.14
CA ALA A 699 8.70 -25.22 12.79
C ALA A 699 9.56 -24.51 11.72
N PRO A 700 9.88 -25.14 10.57
CA PRO A 700 10.63 -24.48 9.51
C PRO A 700 9.97 -23.17 9.06
N VAL A 701 10.76 -22.15 8.70
CA VAL A 701 10.23 -20.88 8.18
C VAL A 701 9.37 -21.11 6.92
N THR A 702 9.70 -22.14 6.13
CA THR A 702 8.93 -22.58 4.96
C THR A 702 7.56 -23.14 5.32
N HIS A 703 7.38 -23.75 6.49
CA HIS A 703 6.08 -24.28 6.93
C HIS A 703 5.06 -23.16 7.14
N TYR A 704 5.49 -22.03 7.71
CA TYR A 704 4.62 -20.85 7.84
C TYR A 704 4.25 -20.27 6.47
N LEU A 705 5.23 -20.15 5.56
CA LEU A 705 5.00 -19.66 4.19
C LEU A 705 4.00 -20.54 3.43
N ASN A 706 4.13 -21.86 3.53
CA ASN A 706 3.24 -22.82 2.87
C ASN A 706 1.84 -22.78 3.47
N ALA A 707 1.71 -22.76 4.81
CA ALA A 707 0.41 -22.67 5.49
C ALA A 707 -0.36 -21.37 5.16
N GLN A 708 0.34 -20.26 4.91
CA GLN A 708 -0.29 -19.02 4.43
C GLN A 708 -0.72 -19.12 2.95
N THR A 709 0.06 -19.82 2.13
CA THR A 709 -0.27 -20.04 0.71
C THR A 709 -1.49 -20.95 0.56
N GLU A 710 -1.65 -21.95 1.43
CA GLU A 710 -2.84 -22.82 1.50
C GLU A 710 -4.09 -22.04 1.91
N LYS A 711 -3.98 -21.05 2.81
CA LYS A 711 -5.10 -20.16 3.14
C LYS A 711 -5.52 -19.26 1.98
N ILE A 712 -4.56 -18.74 1.22
CA ILE A 712 -4.83 -17.89 0.04
C ILE A 712 -5.41 -18.72 -1.11
N GLY A 713 -4.99 -19.98 -1.27
CA GLY A 713 -5.49 -20.90 -2.30
C GLY A 713 -6.85 -21.53 -1.99
N GLN A 714 -7.33 -21.44 -0.73
CA GLN A 714 -8.69 -21.83 -0.35
C GLN A 714 -9.70 -20.69 -0.48
N GLU A 715 -9.23 -19.44 -0.67
CA GLU A 715 -10.05 -18.23 -0.85
C GLU A 715 -10.07 -17.69 -2.30
N GLN A 716 -9.50 -18.43 -3.26
CA GLN A 716 -9.68 -18.23 -4.71
C GLN A 716 -10.59 -19.32 -5.29
#